data_AF-A0A4W2D4F3-F1
#
_entry.id   AF-A0A4W2D4F3-F1
#
_cell.length_a   1.000
_cell.length_b   1.000
_cell.length_c   1.000
_cell.angle_alpha   90.00
_cell.angle_beta   90.00
_cell.angle_gamma   90.00
#
_symmetry.space_group_name_H-M   'P 1'
#
loop_
_entity.id
_entity.type
_entity.pdbx_description
1 polymer ?
#
loop_
_entity_poly.entity_id
_entity_poly.type
_entity_poly.pdbx_seq_one_letter_code
_entity_poly.pdbx_strand_id
1 'polypeptide(L)'
;MSAGVLEKVCLSVLFSLLLSWSLQSGLADDEKISTRSPSQESESEQGSSTMEVRLLLLGKRGAGKSATGNSILGKAVFKSRFSEQPVTRSCQRESGITQGREVVVIDTPDLFSSIDDIAFVDNIKCCLELSAPSLHALLLVVSLGNYTVEDRQTAEHIQKVFEEKARRHTIIVFTRKDEDGSLEDYVKNNTSLQDLVQCFGGQYCAFNNKASKDENDVQVKELLGKVKYLVENNGPYAVNLRDEDRSLQDSVNEDTSQHSMNEDTSQRKDHPHGSGEQHQQMTGWEPSPWPPALKVLLVGKRGVGKSAVGNSLLGKRVFETRYSEKPVTQRCMSESRIWRERQVLIIDTPDFSSSKDIEQDLVNNTYPGPHAFLLVTPLGSFNEKDDMVLSTIQRIFGDKFIEYMIILLTREEDIENPDLEKFLARSKRLKELINKCKNQYSVFNYRATEEEKQCQVDKLLQEIVSMVQQNGDKPCTFREKEPLHIILVGKSGTGKSASGNTILGSPEFHSQLKAQPVTTSCHVGRRTWNGQDVVVMDTPALCQESRAEGDLSQLEKAVKDCRSYYKEGSTVLVLVLQLGRITTEDKKAVVDLECIFGAEVMEYMIVLFTRKEDLETGKLDDYVNNTNNKYLKNIIAKCKGRYCAFNNKETGQAREDQAKELLTMASEVIKGGGQHKHPRTWNVGKIMKNIQEKPSKLLSNLKERF
;
A
#
# COMPACT_ATOMS: atom_id res chain seq x y z
N MET A 1 32.08 15.74 -21.96
CA MET A 1 31.53 14.43 -21.58
C MET A 1 31.17 13.69 -22.87
N SER A 2 31.58 12.42 -22.95
CA SER A 2 31.88 11.74 -24.22
C SER A 2 30.64 11.23 -24.95
N ALA A 3 30.76 11.08 -26.27
CA ALA A 3 29.78 10.46 -27.15
C ALA A 3 29.21 9.10 -26.63
N GLY A 4 29.92 8.43 -25.72
CA GLY A 4 29.55 7.13 -25.17
C GLY A 4 28.32 7.09 -24.25
N VAL A 5 27.81 8.21 -23.72
CA VAL A 5 26.54 8.18 -22.94
C VAL A 5 25.33 8.07 -23.87
N LEU A 6 25.35 8.81 -24.99
CA LEU A 6 24.30 8.78 -26.01
C LEU A 6 24.30 7.48 -26.81
N GLU A 7 25.49 6.96 -27.14
CA GLU A 7 25.66 5.67 -27.82
C GLU A 7 25.12 4.51 -26.96
N LYS A 8 25.30 4.56 -25.63
CA LYS A 8 24.72 3.60 -24.69
C LYS A 8 23.20 3.71 -24.54
N VAL A 9 22.62 4.89 -24.72
CA VAL A 9 21.15 5.09 -24.73
C VAL A 9 20.55 4.48 -25.99
N CYS A 10 21.16 4.69 -27.17
CA CYS A 10 20.75 4.03 -28.42
C CYS A 10 20.83 2.50 -28.31
N LEU A 11 21.92 1.96 -27.76
CA LEU A 11 22.10 0.52 -27.55
C LEU A 11 21.11 -0.07 -26.52
N SER A 12 20.78 0.64 -25.43
CA SER A 12 19.81 0.18 -24.43
C SER A 12 18.37 0.14 -24.96
N VAL A 13 18.01 1.12 -25.79
CA VAL A 13 16.73 1.16 -26.50
C VAL A 13 16.73 0.01 -27.52
N LEU A 14 17.76 -0.10 -28.35
CA LEU A 14 18.01 -1.24 -29.25
C LEU A 14 18.20 -2.58 -28.56
N PHE A 15 18.17 -2.73 -27.23
CA PHE A 15 18.20 -4.03 -26.53
C PHE A 15 16.89 -4.37 -25.79
N SER A 16 15.95 -3.42 -25.71
CA SER A 16 14.64 -3.66 -25.07
C SER A 16 13.57 -4.18 -26.04
N LEU A 17 13.80 -4.12 -27.35
CA LEU A 17 12.72 -4.22 -28.35
C LEU A 17 12.62 -5.54 -29.17
N LEU A 18 13.72 -6.23 -29.47
CA LEU A 18 13.83 -7.64 -29.96
C LEU A 18 13.20 -8.58 -28.92
N LEU A 19 13.26 -8.24 -27.63
CA LEU A 19 12.58 -9.00 -26.58
C LEU A 19 11.04 -8.90 -26.70
N SER A 20 10.52 -7.82 -27.29
CA SER A 20 9.07 -7.61 -27.46
C SER A 20 8.52 -8.29 -28.73
N TRP A 21 9.34 -8.59 -29.74
CA TRP A 21 8.90 -9.21 -30.99
C TRP A 21 8.74 -10.73 -30.90
N SER A 22 9.52 -11.39 -30.04
CA SER A 22 9.46 -12.85 -29.85
C SER A 22 8.16 -13.35 -29.19
N LEU A 23 7.28 -12.45 -28.71
CA LEU A 23 6.09 -12.82 -27.92
C LEU A 23 4.75 -12.61 -28.67
N GLN A 24 4.75 -12.15 -29.92
CA GLN A 24 3.52 -11.76 -30.64
C GLN A 24 3.22 -12.58 -31.92
N SER A 25 4.01 -13.60 -32.26
CA SER A 25 3.82 -14.42 -33.48
C SER A 25 3.23 -15.81 -33.22
N GLY A 26 2.34 -15.95 -32.23
CA GLY A 26 1.60 -17.18 -32.00
C GLY A 26 0.23 -16.90 -31.41
N LEU A 27 -0.80 -17.43 -32.06
CA LEU A 27 -2.24 -17.49 -31.73
C LEU A 27 -3.12 -16.77 -32.77
N ALA A 28 -3.44 -17.51 -33.84
CA ALA A 28 -4.67 -17.35 -34.59
C ALA A 28 -5.58 -18.52 -34.19
N ASP A 29 -6.85 -18.26 -33.90
CA ASP A 29 -7.89 -19.30 -33.89
C ASP A 29 -9.26 -18.76 -34.26
N ASP A 30 -9.99 -19.64 -34.95
CA ASP A 30 -11.25 -19.54 -35.67
C ASP A 30 -12.44 -18.94 -34.90
N GLU A 31 -13.23 -18.09 -35.60
CA GLU A 31 -14.60 -17.74 -35.17
C GLU A 31 -15.63 -18.19 -36.22
N LYS A 32 -16.58 -19.01 -35.76
CA LYS A 32 -17.57 -19.73 -36.55
C LYS A 32 -18.84 -18.89 -36.76
N ILE A 33 -19.27 -18.84 -38.01
CA ILE A 33 -20.45 -18.16 -38.55
C ILE A 33 -21.77 -18.62 -37.89
N SER A 34 -22.64 -17.68 -37.51
CA SER A 34 -24.09 -17.89 -37.41
C SER A 34 -24.85 -16.71 -38.03
N THR A 35 -25.71 -17.05 -38.97
CA THR A 35 -26.48 -16.18 -39.87
C THR A 35 -27.80 -15.71 -39.27
N ARG A 36 -28.14 -14.42 -39.44
CA ARG A 36 -29.53 -13.93 -39.58
C ARG A 36 -29.53 -12.58 -40.31
N SER A 37 -30.31 -12.48 -41.38
CA SER A 37 -30.48 -11.32 -42.28
C SER A 37 -31.96 -10.91 -42.35
N PRO A 38 -32.40 -9.90 -43.13
CA PRO A 38 -31.91 -8.52 -43.30
C PRO A 38 -33.06 -7.47 -43.27
N SER A 39 -32.75 -6.18 -43.12
CA SER A 39 -33.61 -5.09 -43.64
C SER A 39 -32.84 -3.78 -43.84
N GLN A 40 -32.62 -3.44 -45.12
CA GLN A 40 -32.70 -2.14 -45.83
C GLN A 40 -32.68 -0.85 -44.98
N GLU A 41 -32.01 0.26 -45.30
CA GLU A 41 -31.30 0.88 -46.43
C GLU A 41 -30.46 2.00 -45.76
N SER A 42 -29.24 2.35 -46.16
CA SER A 42 -28.98 3.31 -47.23
C SER A 42 -27.47 3.45 -47.53
N GLU A 43 -27.20 3.97 -48.72
CA GLU A 43 -25.94 3.96 -49.45
C GLU A 43 -24.84 4.86 -48.86
N SER A 44 -23.66 4.24 -48.69
CA SER A 44 -22.31 4.74 -48.96
C SER A 44 -21.98 6.22 -48.71
N GLU A 45 -21.36 6.48 -47.56
CA GLU A 45 -20.17 7.32 -47.51
C GLU A 45 -18.98 6.45 -47.12
N GLN A 46 -17.93 6.49 -47.95
CA GLN A 46 -16.65 5.82 -47.71
C GLN A 46 -16.15 6.18 -46.30
N GLY A 47 -16.11 5.18 -45.42
CA GLY A 47 -15.48 5.30 -44.10
C GLY A 47 -13.98 5.52 -44.26
N SER A 48 -13.58 6.77 -44.42
CA SER A 48 -12.20 7.21 -44.21
C SER A 48 -11.86 6.89 -42.76
N SER A 49 -11.06 5.85 -42.52
CA SER A 49 -10.51 5.56 -41.20
C SER A 49 -9.93 6.86 -40.62
N THR A 50 -10.52 7.39 -39.54
CA THR A 50 -10.01 8.60 -38.91
C THR A 50 -8.68 8.27 -38.26
N MET A 51 -7.58 8.53 -38.98
CA MET A 51 -6.22 8.29 -38.49
C MET A 51 -5.93 9.23 -37.31
N GLU A 52 -5.68 8.63 -36.15
CA GLU A 52 -5.22 9.29 -34.92
C GLU A 52 -3.91 10.05 -35.16
N VAL A 53 -3.84 11.33 -34.80
CA VAL A 53 -2.63 12.16 -34.90
C VAL A 53 -1.92 12.22 -33.54
N ARG A 54 -0.69 11.67 -33.44
CA ARG A 54 0.15 11.70 -32.23
C ARG A 54 1.21 12.80 -32.28
N LEU A 55 1.19 13.69 -31.28
CA LEU A 55 2.07 14.85 -31.16
C LEU A 55 2.90 14.77 -29.86
N LEU A 56 4.22 14.91 -29.97
CA LEU A 56 5.12 14.89 -28.82
C LEU A 56 5.64 16.30 -28.52
N LEU A 57 5.41 16.82 -27.32
CA LEU A 57 5.88 18.15 -26.91
C LEU A 57 7.28 18.07 -26.30
N LEU A 58 8.21 18.87 -26.77
CA LEU A 58 9.61 18.93 -26.31
C LEU A 58 10.03 20.39 -26.08
N GLY A 59 11.07 20.62 -25.29
CA GLY A 59 11.56 21.98 -25.00
C GLY A 59 11.91 22.18 -23.53
N LYS A 60 12.55 23.31 -23.21
CA LYS A 60 13.00 23.61 -21.85
C LYS A 60 11.84 23.80 -20.87
N ARG A 61 12.19 23.89 -19.60
CA ARG A 61 11.27 24.19 -18.51
C ARG A 61 10.72 25.60 -18.66
N GLY A 62 9.40 25.74 -18.42
CA GLY A 62 8.74 27.04 -18.51
C GLY A 62 8.49 27.55 -19.95
N ALA A 63 8.86 26.79 -20.99
CA ALA A 63 8.59 27.15 -22.39
C ALA A 63 7.11 27.13 -22.78
N GLY A 64 6.25 26.54 -21.95
CA GLY A 64 4.80 26.49 -22.16
C GLY A 64 4.26 25.19 -22.76
N LYS A 65 5.01 24.08 -22.73
CA LYS A 65 4.60 22.76 -23.27
C LYS A 65 3.19 22.33 -22.85
N SER A 66 2.94 22.19 -21.55
CA SER A 66 1.63 21.80 -21.02
C SER A 66 0.50 22.77 -21.39
N ALA A 67 0.79 24.07 -21.51
CA ALA A 67 -0.19 25.06 -21.96
C ALA A 67 -0.54 24.87 -23.44
N THR A 68 0.47 24.67 -24.28
CA THR A 68 0.30 24.37 -25.71
C THR A 68 -0.43 23.05 -25.93
N GLY A 69 -0.17 22.01 -25.12
CA GLY A 69 -0.92 20.76 -25.17
C GLY A 69 -2.41 20.93 -24.85
N ASN A 70 -2.74 21.75 -23.85
CA ASN A 70 -4.13 22.10 -23.53
C ASN A 70 -4.80 22.90 -24.66
N SER A 71 -4.08 23.83 -25.29
CA SER A 71 -4.55 24.58 -26.45
C SER A 71 -4.84 23.67 -27.64
N ILE A 72 -3.97 22.70 -27.94
CA ILE A 72 -4.16 21.72 -29.02
C ILE A 72 -5.40 20.83 -28.79
N LEU A 73 -5.60 20.39 -27.55
CA LEU A 73 -6.73 19.53 -27.18
C LEU A 73 -8.03 20.30 -26.91
N GLY A 74 -7.98 21.64 -26.81
CA GLY A 74 -9.12 22.49 -26.48
C GLY A 74 -9.67 22.32 -25.06
N LYS A 75 -8.92 21.66 -24.16
CA LYS A 75 -9.32 21.36 -22.77
C LYS A 75 -8.12 21.37 -21.82
N ALA A 76 -8.37 21.71 -20.56
CA ALA A 76 -7.34 21.82 -19.52
C ALA A 76 -7.04 20.47 -18.86
N VAL A 77 -6.34 19.59 -19.56
CA VAL A 77 -5.99 18.22 -19.08
C VAL A 77 -4.59 18.14 -18.46
N PHE A 78 -3.64 18.93 -18.96
CA PHE A 78 -2.31 19.06 -18.37
C PHE A 78 -2.29 20.19 -17.35
N LYS A 79 -1.68 19.96 -16.18
CA LYS A 79 -1.54 20.99 -15.15
C LYS A 79 -0.53 22.06 -15.60
N SER A 80 -1.01 23.20 -16.07
CA SER A 80 -0.18 24.33 -16.50
C SER A 80 -0.33 25.53 -15.56
N ARG A 81 0.76 25.96 -14.92
CA ARG A 81 0.83 27.17 -14.07
C ARG A 81 2.22 27.80 -14.16
N PHE A 82 2.30 29.12 -14.05
CA PHE A 82 3.57 29.83 -13.94
C PHE A 82 4.20 29.50 -12.57
N SER A 83 5.36 28.84 -12.55
CA SER A 83 6.01 28.41 -11.31
C SER A 83 7.52 28.28 -11.46
N GLU A 84 8.25 28.76 -10.44
CA GLU A 84 9.69 28.56 -10.28
C GLU A 84 10.07 27.13 -9.84
N GLN A 85 9.10 26.23 -9.63
CA GLN A 85 9.32 24.78 -9.43
C GLN A 85 8.77 23.95 -10.61
N PRO A 86 9.35 22.77 -10.93
CA PRO A 86 8.91 21.97 -12.07
C PRO A 86 7.51 21.40 -11.79
N VAL A 87 6.55 21.82 -12.61
CA VAL A 87 5.14 21.43 -12.51
C VAL A 87 4.90 20.06 -13.15
N THR A 88 5.54 19.81 -14.29
CA THR A 88 5.55 18.50 -14.98
C THR A 88 6.87 17.79 -14.67
N ARG A 89 6.78 16.61 -14.06
CA ARG A 89 7.95 15.82 -13.60
C ARG A 89 8.10 14.45 -14.29
N SER A 90 7.12 14.07 -15.13
CA SER A 90 7.09 12.84 -15.92
C SER A 90 6.26 13.05 -17.19
N CYS A 91 6.44 12.20 -18.20
CA CYS A 91 5.61 12.25 -19.42
C CYS A 91 4.14 11.96 -19.11
N GLN A 92 3.23 12.64 -19.80
CA GLN A 92 1.77 12.50 -19.66
C GLN A 92 1.15 12.40 -21.06
N ARG A 93 0.25 11.44 -21.28
CA ARG A 93 -0.44 11.23 -22.56
C ARG A 93 -1.93 11.49 -22.39
N GLU A 94 -2.48 12.37 -23.22
CA GLU A 94 -3.90 12.70 -23.25
C GLU A 94 -4.41 12.77 -24.69
N SER A 95 -5.71 12.55 -24.90
CA SER A 95 -6.34 12.59 -26.23
C SER A 95 -7.58 13.49 -26.27
N GLY A 96 -7.95 13.94 -27.46
CA GLY A 96 -9.15 14.75 -27.70
C GLY A 96 -9.51 14.82 -29.19
N ILE A 97 -10.75 15.19 -29.48
CA ILE A 97 -11.21 15.38 -30.86
C ILE A 97 -11.04 16.86 -31.23
N THR A 98 -10.21 17.14 -32.22
CA THR A 98 -9.95 18.49 -32.72
C THR A 98 -10.05 18.51 -34.25
N GLN A 99 -10.76 19.50 -34.82
CA GLN A 99 -11.00 19.60 -36.28
C GLN A 99 -11.54 18.28 -36.90
N GLY A 100 -12.38 17.56 -36.15
CA GLY A 100 -12.98 16.29 -36.57
C GLY A 100 -12.03 15.08 -36.59
N ARG A 101 -10.85 15.17 -35.97
CA ARG A 101 -9.85 14.10 -35.89
C ARG A 101 -9.46 13.82 -34.45
N GLU A 102 -9.14 12.57 -34.14
CA GLU A 102 -8.53 12.22 -32.86
C GLU A 102 -7.07 12.71 -32.83
N VAL A 103 -6.75 13.54 -31.84
CA VAL A 103 -5.41 14.07 -31.59
C VAL A 103 -4.96 13.62 -30.21
N VAL A 104 -3.79 13.01 -30.16
CA VAL A 104 -3.10 12.58 -28.95
C VAL A 104 -1.91 13.50 -28.73
N VAL A 105 -1.80 14.05 -27.53
CA VAL A 105 -0.69 14.91 -27.12
C VAL A 105 0.07 14.24 -25.99
N ILE A 106 1.39 14.18 -26.12
CA ILE A 106 2.31 13.67 -25.11
C ILE A 106 3.08 14.87 -24.56
N ASP A 107 2.73 15.31 -23.35
CA ASP A 107 3.46 16.35 -22.64
C ASP A 107 4.67 15.74 -21.93
N THR A 108 5.83 16.40 -22.03
CA THR A 108 7.08 15.92 -21.45
C THR A 108 7.58 16.85 -20.35
N PRO A 109 8.32 16.34 -19.35
CA PRO A 109 9.10 17.19 -18.47
C PRO A 109 10.25 17.85 -19.26
N ASP A 110 11.05 18.68 -18.62
CA ASP A 110 12.29 19.15 -19.25
C ASP A 110 13.30 17.99 -19.32
N LEU A 111 13.24 17.25 -20.42
CA LEU A 111 14.03 16.04 -20.63
C LEU A 111 15.54 16.34 -20.57
N PHE A 112 15.99 17.51 -21.02
CA PHE A 112 17.42 17.74 -21.27
C PHE A 112 18.10 18.64 -20.23
N SER A 113 17.35 19.16 -19.25
CA SER A 113 17.89 19.95 -18.13
C SER A 113 18.73 19.16 -17.11
N SER A 114 18.70 17.82 -17.14
CA SER A 114 19.43 16.96 -16.18
C SER A 114 19.87 15.66 -16.85
N ILE A 115 20.61 15.78 -17.95
CA ILE A 115 21.09 14.64 -18.77
C ILE A 115 21.93 13.62 -17.98
N ASP A 116 22.53 14.05 -16.87
CA ASP A 116 23.33 13.20 -15.98
C ASP A 116 22.49 12.52 -14.86
N ASP A 117 21.18 12.80 -14.78
CA ASP A 117 20.26 12.18 -13.82
C ASP A 117 19.66 10.88 -14.40
N ILE A 118 19.47 9.87 -13.56
CA ILE A 118 18.81 8.61 -13.92
C ILE A 118 17.38 8.88 -14.44
N ALA A 119 16.73 9.94 -13.94
CA ALA A 119 15.43 10.39 -14.41
C ALA A 119 15.42 10.76 -15.90
N PHE A 120 16.55 11.12 -16.51
CA PHE A 120 16.66 11.39 -17.95
C PHE A 120 16.31 10.17 -18.79
N VAL A 121 16.94 9.02 -18.49
CA VAL A 121 16.76 7.77 -19.25
C VAL A 121 15.33 7.25 -19.11
N ASP A 122 14.76 7.31 -17.91
CA ASP A 122 13.39 6.86 -17.64
C ASP A 122 12.36 7.76 -18.34
N ASN A 123 12.57 9.08 -18.37
CA ASN A 123 11.67 9.99 -19.08
C ASN A 123 11.77 9.85 -20.60
N ILE A 124 12.97 9.58 -21.15
CA ILE A 124 13.13 9.28 -22.59
C ILE A 124 12.47 7.93 -22.96
N LYS A 125 12.62 6.89 -22.13
CA LYS A 125 11.94 5.60 -22.35
C LYS A 125 10.42 5.73 -22.29
N CYS A 126 9.90 6.38 -21.25
CA CYS A 126 8.47 6.66 -21.10
C CYS A 126 7.93 7.46 -22.29
N CYS A 127 8.68 8.48 -22.74
CA CYS A 127 8.35 9.26 -23.93
C CYS A 127 8.24 8.40 -25.19
N LEU A 128 9.22 7.52 -25.46
CA LEU A 128 9.24 6.64 -26.62
C LEU A 128 8.13 5.57 -26.57
N GLU A 129 7.87 4.99 -25.41
CA GLU A 129 6.78 4.02 -25.19
C GLU A 129 5.40 4.65 -25.46
N LEU A 130 5.17 5.86 -24.94
CA LEU A 130 3.91 6.59 -25.18
C LEU A 130 3.75 7.05 -26.64
N SER A 131 4.85 7.11 -27.39
CA SER A 131 4.92 7.57 -28.78
C SER A 131 4.73 6.44 -29.81
N ALA A 132 4.81 5.17 -29.38
CA ALA A 132 4.66 4.00 -30.26
C ALA A 132 3.20 3.83 -30.77
N PRO A 133 3.00 3.28 -31.99
CA PRO A 133 4.01 2.82 -32.95
C PRO A 133 4.61 3.94 -33.83
N SER A 134 4.01 5.13 -33.88
CA SER A 134 4.49 6.24 -34.71
C SER A 134 4.07 7.61 -34.20
N LEU A 135 4.95 8.60 -34.32
CA LEU A 135 4.63 10.02 -34.12
C LEU A 135 4.27 10.68 -35.45
N HIS A 136 3.37 11.65 -35.40
CA HIS A 136 3.03 12.45 -36.57
C HIS A 136 3.85 13.74 -36.61
N ALA A 137 4.18 14.30 -35.45
CA ALA A 137 5.15 15.39 -35.34
C ALA A 137 5.77 15.48 -33.93
N LEU A 138 7.00 15.97 -33.89
CA LEU A 138 7.67 16.46 -32.69
C LEU A 138 7.45 17.98 -32.63
N LEU A 139 7.00 18.51 -31.51
CA LEU A 139 6.76 19.94 -31.33
C LEU A 139 7.79 20.51 -30.37
N LEU A 140 8.78 21.24 -30.90
CA LEU A 140 9.78 21.94 -30.08
C LEU A 140 9.20 23.29 -29.64
N VAL A 141 8.80 23.36 -28.38
CA VAL A 141 8.16 24.53 -27.78
C VAL A 141 9.21 25.50 -27.25
N VAL A 142 9.19 26.73 -27.74
CA VAL A 142 10.13 27.81 -27.39
C VAL A 142 9.31 29.05 -27.01
N SER A 143 9.70 29.78 -25.97
CA SER A 143 9.03 31.05 -25.61
C SER A 143 9.51 32.17 -26.53
N LEU A 144 8.59 32.89 -27.17
CA LEU A 144 8.91 34.10 -27.94
C LEU A 144 9.60 35.13 -27.03
N GLY A 145 10.61 35.82 -27.56
CA GLY A 145 11.41 36.80 -26.82
C GLY A 145 12.49 36.21 -25.90
N ASN A 146 12.52 34.89 -25.64
CA ASN A 146 13.38 34.28 -24.63
C ASN A 146 14.10 32.99 -25.12
N TYR A 147 14.71 33.08 -26.30
CA TYR A 147 15.59 32.03 -26.82
C TYR A 147 16.96 32.08 -26.14
N THR A 148 17.34 30.97 -25.52
CA THR A 148 18.54 30.86 -24.67
C THR A 148 19.45 29.73 -25.11
N VAL A 149 20.66 29.67 -24.53
CA VAL A 149 21.62 28.57 -24.77
C VAL A 149 21.02 27.21 -24.42
N GLU A 150 20.16 27.13 -23.41
CA GLU A 150 19.46 25.90 -23.00
C GLU A 150 18.48 25.41 -24.08
N ASP A 151 17.80 26.31 -24.78
CA ASP A 151 16.92 25.96 -25.90
C ASP A 151 17.74 25.38 -27.07
N ARG A 152 18.90 25.96 -27.36
CA ARG A 152 19.83 25.44 -28.37
C ARG A 152 20.36 24.05 -28.00
N GLN A 153 20.79 23.85 -26.76
CA GLN A 153 21.26 22.55 -26.28
C GLN A 153 20.14 21.49 -26.33
N THR A 154 18.93 21.87 -25.95
CA THR A 154 17.74 21.01 -26.07
C THR A 154 17.53 20.56 -27.50
N ALA A 155 17.60 21.48 -28.47
CA ALA A 155 17.51 21.16 -29.89
C ALA A 155 18.61 20.19 -30.36
N GLU A 156 19.86 20.40 -29.94
CA GLU A 156 20.98 19.51 -30.26
C GLU A 156 20.77 18.10 -29.69
N HIS A 157 20.24 17.97 -28.48
CA HIS A 157 19.97 16.67 -27.86
C HIS A 157 18.79 15.93 -28.51
N ILE A 158 17.74 16.65 -28.93
CA ILE A 158 16.62 16.05 -29.69
C ILE A 158 17.14 15.40 -30.97
N GLN A 159 18.03 16.06 -31.70
CA GLN A 159 18.62 15.51 -32.92
C GLN A 159 19.47 14.26 -32.66
N LYS A 160 20.16 14.22 -31.52
CA LYS A 160 20.99 13.06 -31.15
C LYS A 160 20.17 11.85 -30.69
N VAL A 161 19.04 12.08 -30.00
CA VAL A 161 18.19 11.01 -29.45
C VAL A 161 17.20 10.46 -30.49
N PHE A 162 16.62 11.32 -31.32
CA PHE A 162 15.58 10.94 -32.29
C PHE A 162 16.11 10.80 -33.73
N GLU A 163 17.43 10.76 -33.88
CA GLU A 163 18.17 10.57 -35.14
C GLU A 163 17.94 11.67 -36.20
N GLU A 164 18.56 11.55 -37.37
CA GLU A 164 18.46 12.54 -38.46
C GLU A 164 17.00 12.72 -38.94
N LYS A 165 16.18 11.67 -38.84
CA LYS A 165 14.77 11.69 -39.25
C LYS A 165 13.93 12.67 -38.41
N ALA A 166 14.29 12.93 -37.16
CA ALA A 166 13.60 13.92 -36.32
C ALA A 166 13.63 15.33 -36.92
N ARG A 167 14.69 15.67 -37.67
CA ARG A 167 14.83 16.99 -38.31
C ARG A 167 13.69 17.30 -39.28
N ARG A 168 13.18 16.29 -39.98
CA ARG A 168 12.10 16.42 -40.98
C ARG A 168 10.69 16.26 -40.38
N HIS A 169 10.59 15.93 -39.09
CA HIS A 169 9.33 15.69 -38.39
C HIS A 169 9.10 16.66 -37.21
N THR A 170 9.97 17.67 -37.05
CA THR A 170 9.87 18.65 -35.98
C THR A 170 9.25 19.96 -36.47
N ILE A 171 8.28 20.49 -35.72
CA ILE A 171 7.76 21.86 -35.89
C ILE A 171 8.16 22.67 -34.67
N ILE A 172 8.69 23.87 -34.88
CA ILE A 172 8.99 24.80 -33.78
C ILE A 172 7.73 25.59 -33.44
N VAL A 173 7.30 25.53 -32.17
CA VAL A 173 6.12 26.23 -31.68
C VAL A 173 6.56 27.36 -30.76
N PHE A 174 6.42 28.60 -31.22
CA PHE A 174 6.70 29.80 -30.43
C PHE A 174 5.50 30.16 -29.55
N THR A 175 5.64 30.09 -28.23
CA THR A 175 4.58 30.50 -27.30
C THR A 175 4.66 31.99 -27.01
N ARG A 176 3.57 32.58 -26.51
CA ARG A 176 3.42 34.02 -26.23
C ARG A 176 3.30 34.90 -27.49
N LYS A 177 2.50 34.44 -28.45
CA LYS A 177 2.12 35.25 -29.61
C LYS A 177 1.37 36.55 -29.25
N ASP A 178 0.94 36.71 -27.99
CA ASP A 178 0.31 37.92 -27.45
C ASP A 178 1.28 39.10 -27.22
N GLU A 179 2.61 38.91 -27.39
CA GLU A 179 3.62 39.98 -27.29
C GLU A 179 3.89 40.63 -28.67
N ASP A 180 4.03 41.97 -28.72
CA ASP A 180 4.10 42.77 -29.96
C ASP A 180 5.27 42.37 -30.89
N GLY A 181 4.96 42.13 -32.17
CA GLY A 181 5.93 41.89 -33.25
C GLY A 181 5.53 40.80 -34.24
N SER A 182 5.97 40.90 -35.49
CA SER A 182 5.82 39.79 -36.46
C SER A 182 6.75 38.64 -36.08
N LEU A 183 6.21 37.42 -36.04
CA LEU A 183 6.99 36.19 -35.82
C LEU A 183 8.09 36.04 -36.87
N GLU A 184 7.78 36.39 -38.11
CA GLU A 184 8.71 36.36 -39.24
C GLU A 184 9.86 37.34 -39.03
N ASP A 185 9.59 38.54 -38.54
CA ASP A 185 10.62 39.52 -38.23
C ASP A 185 11.48 39.10 -37.02
N TYR A 186 10.87 38.49 -36.00
CA TYR A 186 11.59 37.94 -34.85
C TYR A 186 12.58 36.85 -35.25
N VAL A 187 12.17 35.92 -36.11
CA VAL A 187 13.06 34.88 -36.65
C VAL A 187 14.10 35.48 -37.58
N LYS A 188 13.71 36.40 -38.49
CA LYS A 188 14.65 37.01 -39.45
C LYS A 188 15.75 37.82 -38.79
N ASN A 189 15.46 38.48 -37.67
CA ASN A 189 16.43 39.36 -37.01
C ASN A 189 17.33 38.63 -35.99
N ASN A 190 17.18 37.32 -35.81
CA ASN A 190 17.97 36.54 -34.87
C ASN A 190 18.65 35.35 -35.58
N THR A 191 19.95 35.49 -35.87
CA THR A 191 20.74 34.46 -36.58
C THR A 191 20.66 33.09 -35.89
N SER A 192 20.68 33.03 -34.56
CA SER A 192 20.61 31.74 -33.84
C SER A 192 19.24 31.07 -33.91
N LEU A 193 18.16 31.83 -34.12
CA LEU A 193 16.83 31.29 -34.40
C LEU A 193 16.68 30.89 -35.87
N GLN A 194 17.29 31.64 -36.80
CA GLN A 194 17.36 31.22 -38.20
C GLN A 194 18.07 29.86 -38.33
N ASP A 195 19.20 29.70 -37.64
CA ASP A 195 19.95 28.45 -37.60
C ASP A 195 19.08 27.30 -37.04
N LEU A 196 18.34 27.55 -35.94
CA LEU A 196 17.44 26.57 -35.34
C LEU A 196 16.30 26.17 -36.31
N VAL A 197 15.65 27.15 -36.93
CA VAL A 197 14.56 26.95 -37.89
C VAL A 197 15.06 26.17 -39.11
N GLN A 198 16.25 26.51 -39.63
CA GLN A 198 16.87 25.80 -40.73
C GLN A 198 17.26 24.36 -40.34
N CYS A 199 17.72 24.14 -39.11
CA CYS A 199 18.07 22.82 -38.59
C CYS A 199 16.89 21.83 -38.54
N PHE A 200 15.64 22.32 -38.45
CA PHE A 200 14.43 21.50 -38.39
C PHE A 200 13.50 21.69 -39.61
N GLY A 201 14.08 21.97 -40.79
CA GLY A 201 13.33 21.96 -42.05
C GLY A 201 12.42 23.17 -42.27
N GLY A 202 12.60 24.25 -41.51
CA GLY A 202 11.96 25.54 -41.75
C GLY A 202 10.52 25.67 -41.23
N GLN A 203 9.96 24.63 -40.60
CA GLN A 203 8.58 24.66 -40.12
C GLN A 203 8.48 25.25 -38.72
N TYR A 204 7.79 26.38 -38.61
CA TYR A 204 7.44 26.99 -37.34
C TYR A 204 6.03 27.60 -37.38
N CYS A 205 5.45 27.80 -36.20
CA CYS A 205 4.22 28.56 -35.98
C CYS A 205 4.25 29.22 -34.59
N ALA A 206 3.27 30.09 -34.30
CA ALA A 206 3.14 30.73 -32.99
C ALA A 206 1.79 30.42 -32.34
N PHE A 207 1.82 30.27 -31.01
CA PHE A 207 0.68 29.97 -30.16
C PHE A 207 0.49 31.05 -29.10
N ASN A 208 -0.69 31.67 -29.10
CA ASN A 208 -1.24 32.40 -27.97
C ASN A 208 -2.02 31.41 -27.10
N ASN A 209 -1.39 30.90 -26.04
CA ASN A 209 -2.01 29.94 -25.11
C ASN A 209 -3.10 30.58 -24.22
N LYS A 210 -3.41 31.87 -24.39
CA LYS A 210 -4.51 32.60 -23.75
C LYS A 210 -5.58 33.06 -24.76
N ALA A 211 -5.46 32.63 -26.01
CA ALA A 211 -6.37 33.00 -27.09
C ALA A 211 -7.83 32.66 -26.77
N SER A 212 -8.75 33.40 -27.41
CA SER A 212 -10.17 33.01 -27.43
C SER A 212 -10.32 31.65 -28.11
N LYS A 213 -11.48 31.00 -27.93
CA LYS A 213 -11.74 29.70 -28.56
C LYS A 213 -11.59 29.77 -30.09
N ASP A 214 -12.14 30.79 -30.72
CA ASP A 214 -12.09 30.95 -32.18
C ASP A 214 -10.66 31.17 -32.69
N GLU A 215 -9.87 31.99 -31.99
CA GLU A 215 -8.46 32.22 -32.32
C GLU A 215 -7.61 30.96 -32.06
N ASN A 216 -7.88 30.22 -30.99
CA ASN A 216 -7.23 28.94 -30.70
C ASN A 216 -7.57 27.90 -31.78
N ASP A 217 -8.82 27.83 -32.23
CA ASP A 217 -9.24 26.90 -33.29
C ASP A 217 -8.53 27.20 -34.62
N VAL A 218 -8.28 28.48 -34.95
CA VAL A 218 -7.48 28.88 -36.12
C VAL A 218 -6.02 28.45 -35.98
N GLN A 219 -5.39 28.69 -34.82
CA GLN A 219 -3.98 28.31 -34.57
C GLN A 219 -3.77 26.79 -34.59
N VAL A 220 -4.71 26.03 -34.02
CA VAL A 220 -4.64 24.57 -34.05
C VAL A 220 -4.90 24.03 -35.46
N LYS A 221 -5.80 24.64 -36.22
CA LYS A 221 -6.01 24.30 -37.64
C LYS A 221 -4.75 24.52 -38.47
N GLU A 222 -4.04 25.63 -38.25
CA GLU A 222 -2.76 25.92 -38.91
C GLU A 222 -1.69 24.87 -38.54
N LEU A 223 -1.54 24.55 -37.26
CA LEU A 223 -0.60 23.54 -36.77
C LEU A 223 -0.89 22.16 -37.39
N LEU A 224 -2.15 21.70 -37.35
CA LEU A 224 -2.52 20.41 -37.91
C LEU A 224 -2.37 20.37 -39.44
N GLY A 225 -2.52 21.52 -40.12
CA GLY A 225 -2.18 21.66 -41.53
C GLY A 225 -0.69 21.43 -41.80
N LYS A 226 0.20 22.01 -40.97
CA LYS A 226 1.65 21.78 -41.05
C LYS A 226 2.04 20.35 -40.71
N VAL A 227 1.41 19.74 -39.69
CA VAL A 227 1.61 18.32 -39.35
C VAL A 227 1.19 17.42 -40.51
N LYS A 228 0.03 17.69 -41.13
CA LYS A 228 -0.44 16.96 -42.30
C LYS A 228 0.57 17.05 -43.45
N TYR A 229 1.06 18.26 -43.75
CA TYR A 229 2.10 18.47 -44.77
C TYR A 229 3.38 17.70 -44.45
N LEU A 230 3.82 17.66 -43.18
CA LEU A 230 5.00 16.89 -42.79
C LEU A 230 4.80 15.38 -43.01
N VAL A 231 3.65 14.84 -42.60
CA VAL A 231 3.33 13.40 -42.72
C VAL A 231 3.13 12.98 -44.18
N GLU A 232 2.52 13.82 -45.02
CA GLU A 232 2.33 13.53 -46.44
C GLU A 232 3.66 13.50 -47.22
N ASN A 233 4.63 14.34 -46.85
CA ASN A 233 5.93 14.42 -47.54
C ASN A 233 7.00 13.46 -46.98
N ASN A 234 6.92 13.11 -45.70
CA ASN A 234 7.96 12.32 -45.02
C ASN A 234 7.47 10.98 -44.47
N GLY A 235 6.16 10.70 -44.56
CA GLY A 235 5.51 9.63 -43.80
C GLY A 235 5.33 9.98 -42.32
N PRO A 236 4.64 9.14 -41.52
CA PRO A 236 4.68 9.28 -40.08
C PRO A 236 6.09 8.93 -39.57
N TYR A 237 6.53 9.61 -38.51
CA TYR A 237 7.77 9.26 -37.82
C TYR A 237 7.58 7.90 -37.14
N ALA A 238 8.05 6.84 -37.80
CA ALA A 238 8.08 5.51 -37.22
C ALA A 238 9.00 5.53 -35.98
N VAL A 239 8.41 5.27 -34.81
CA VAL A 239 9.19 5.10 -33.57
C VAL A 239 9.69 3.66 -33.62
N ASN A 240 10.76 3.42 -34.41
CA ASN A 240 11.25 2.08 -34.68
C ASN A 240 11.76 1.42 -33.40
N LEU A 241 11.12 0.31 -33.06
CA LEU A 241 11.51 -0.53 -31.95
C LEU A 241 12.48 -1.66 -32.43
N ARG A 242 13.53 -1.30 -33.18
CA ARG A 242 14.63 -2.08 -33.83
C ARG A 242 14.50 -2.33 -35.35
N ASP A 243 15.67 -2.31 -36.01
CA ASP A 243 16.10 -3.23 -37.08
C ASP A 243 17.61 -3.03 -37.39
N GLU A 244 18.44 -4.05 -37.11
CA GLU A 244 19.63 -4.40 -37.90
C GLU A 244 19.80 -5.92 -37.83
N ASP A 245 19.31 -6.65 -38.83
CA ASP A 245 19.81 -7.97 -39.24
C ASP A 245 19.19 -8.37 -40.59
N ARG A 246 19.74 -7.82 -41.67
CA ARG A 246 19.62 -8.38 -43.03
C ARG A 246 21.02 -8.63 -43.57
N SER A 247 21.64 -9.73 -43.16
CA SER A 247 22.83 -10.25 -43.85
C SER A 247 23.07 -11.75 -43.78
N LEU A 248 22.13 -12.57 -43.26
CA LEU A 248 22.34 -14.02 -43.14
C LEU A 248 21.11 -14.84 -43.53
N GLN A 249 20.68 -14.78 -44.79
CA GLN A 249 19.83 -15.81 -45.40
C GLN A 249 20.24 -16.02 -46.88
N ASP A 250 21.50 -16.39 -47.09
CA ASP A 250 21.98 -17.05 -48.30
C ASP A 250 22.83 -18.26 -47.88
N SER A 251 22.19 -19.26 -47.30
CA SER A 251 22.67 -20.66 -47.28
C SER A 251 21.70 -21.52 -46.49
N VAL A 252 21.46 -22.73 -46.98
CA VAL A 252 20.63 -23.80 -46.41
C VAL A 252 19.16 -23.76 -46.86
N ASN A 253 18.95 -23.95 -48.16
CA ASN A 253 17.82 -24.73 -48.68
C ASN A 253 18.42 -25.96 -49.35
N GLU A 254 18.40 -27.10 -48.67
CA GLU A 254 18.28 -28.40 -49.34
C GLU A 254 17.71 -29.42 -48.35
N ASP A 255 16.82 -30.24 -48.90
CA ASP A 255 16.32 -31.51 -48.36
C ASP A 255 15.30 -31.47 -47.21
N THR A 256 14.01 -31.46 -47.58
CA THR A 256 13.15 -32.61 -47.23
C THR A 256 11.97 -32.74 -48.18
N SER A 257 11.86 -33.88 -48.87
CA SER A 257 10.63 -34.35 -49.51
C SER A 257 10.19 -35.67 -48.88
N GLN A 258 8.87 -35.91 -48.88
CA GLN A 258 8.15 -37.18 -48.64
C GLN A 258 7.98 -37.55 -47.13
N HIS A 259 6.85 -38.02 -46.57
CA HIS A 259 5.79 -38.91 -47.06
C HIS A 259 4.70 -39.12 -45.95
N SER A 260 3.44 -39.42 -46.36
CA SER A 260 2.30 -40.14 -45.70
C SER A 260 1.75 -39.67 -44.34
N MET A 261 0.45 -39.36 -44.13
CA MET A 261 -0.86 -40.04 -44.37
C MET A 261 -1.23 -41.23 -43.45
N ASN A 262 -2.48 -41.16 -42.95
CA ASN A 262 -3.39 -42.17 -42.34
C ASN A 262 -3.14 -42.48 -40.84
N GLU A 263 -4.11 -42.69 -39.94
CA GLU A 263 -5.53 -43.12 -39.90
C GLU A 263 -6.16 -42.47 -38.63
N ASP A 264 -7.41 -42.00 -38.55
CA ASP A 264 -8.74 -42.60 -38.71
C ASP A 264 -9.44 -42.98 -37.38
N THR A 265 -10.58 -42.29 -37.20
CA THR A 265 -11.84 -42.61 -36.51
C THR A 265 -11.99 -43.17 -35.07
N SER A 266 -12.81 -42.40 -34.34
CA SER A 266 -14.02 -42.82 -33.59
C SER A 266 -13.88 -43.54 -32.23
N GLN A 267 -14.43 -42.92 -31.18
CA GLN A 267 -15.78 -43.24 -30.70
C GLN A 267 -16.23 -42.30 -29.57
N ARG A 268 -17.49 -41.88 -29.69
CA ARG A 268 -18.32 -41.14 -28.72
C ARG A 268 -18.57 -42.05 -27.49
N LYS A 269 -18.92 -41.58 -26.29
CA LYS A 269 -20.25 -41.07 -25.93
C LYS A 269 -20.38 -40.83 -24.41
N ASP A 270 -21.35 -39.96 -24.09
CA ASP A 270 -22.21 -39.91 -22.89
C ASP A 270 -21.77 -39.14 -21.64
N HIS A 271 -22.32 -37.91 -21.55
CA HIS A 271 -22.77 -37.28 -20.30
C HIS A 271 -24.05 -37.99 -19.80
N PRO A 272 -24.41 -37.86 -18.51
CA PRO A 272 -25.31 -36.77 -18.15
C PRO A 272 -25.11 -36.13 -16.76
N HIS A 273 -25.71 -34.94 -16.67
CA HIS A 273 -25.88 -33.98 -15.59
C HIS A 273 -26.10 -34.50 -14.15
N GLY A 274 -25.71 -33.67 -13.18
CA GLY A 274 -26.22 -33.70 -11.81
C GLY A 274 -25.78 -32.51 -10.97
N SER A 275 -26.71 -31.59 -10.74
CA SER A 275 -26.67 -30.42 -9.87
C SER A 275 -26.48 -30.74 -8.38
N GLY A 276 -25.86 -29.83 -7.60
CA GLY A 276 -26.02 -29.84 -6.15
C GLY A 276 -25.00 -28.98 -5.40
N GLU A 277 -25.46 -27.80 -4.96
CA GLU A 277 -24.82 -27.05 -3.87
C GLU A 277 -24.83 -27.87 -2.57
N GLN A 278 -23.74 -27.87 -1.81
CA GLN A 278 -23.68 -27.50 -0.38
C GLN A 278 -22.41 -28.04 0.32
N HIS A 279 -21.69 -27.10 0.96
CA HIS A 279 -20.97 -27.20 2.23
C HIS A 279 -20.56 -28.59 2.77
N GLN A 280 -19.25 -28.78 2.98
CA GLN A 280 -18.74 -29.69 4.02
C GLN A 280 -17.42 -29.20 4.66
N GLN A 281 -17.41 -29.27 5.98
CA GLN A 281 -16.30 -29.00 6.90
C GLN A 281 -15.24 -30.13 6.90
N MET A 282 -13.99 -29.73 7.18
CA MET A 282 -12.86 -30.46 7.79
C MET A 282 -12.83 -31.99 7.78
N THR A 283 -11.77 -32.58 7.19
CA THR A 283 -10.78 -33.47 7.85
C THR A 283 -9.81 -34.07 6.82
N GLY A 284 -8.53 -34.18 7.18
CA GLY A 284 -7.53 -35.01 6.48
C GLY A 284 -6.85 -34.38 5.26
N TRP A 285 -5.87 -33.52 5.48
CA TRP A 285 -4.84 -33.32 4.44
C TRP A 285 -3.85 -34.48 4.50
N GLU A 286 -3.88 -35.31 3.46
CA GLU A 286 -2.71 -36.11 3.11
C GLU A 286 -1.53 -35.14 2.88
N PRO A 287 -0.36 -35.36 3.49
CA PRO A 287 0.80 -34.51 3.21
C PRO A 287 1.15 -34.63 1.73
N SER A 288 1.25 -33.50 1.05
CA SER A 288 1.81 -33.45 -0.29
C SER A 288 3.17 -34.18 -0.31
N PRO A 289 3.52 -34.93 -1.37
CA PRO A 289 4.80 -35.66 -1.46
C PRO A 289 6.05 -34.76 -1.45
N TRP A 290 5.88 -33.45 -1.43
CA TRP A 290 6.92 -32.44 -1.52
C TRP A 290 7.12 -31.76 -0.16
N PRO A 291 8.36 -31.39 0.21
CA PRO A 291 8.61 -30.58 1.39
C PRO A 291 7.73 -29.32 1.36
N PRO A 292 7.18 -28.85 2.50
CA PRO A 292 6.38 -27.64 2.53
C PRO A 292 7.15 -26.48 1.90
N ALA A 293 6.48 -25.74 1.02
CA ALA A 293 7.08 -24.66 0.24
C ALA A 293 7.81 -23.65 1.14
N LEU A 294 9.02 -23.28 0.74
CA LEU A 294 9.85 -22.30 1.44
C LEU A 294 9.25 -20.90 1.24
N LYS A 295 8.73 -20.30 2.31
CA LYS A 295 8.10 -18.97 2.27
C LYS A 295 9.11 -17.87 2.57
N VAL A 296 9.39 -17.00 1.60
CA VAL A 296 10.29 -15.85 1.74
C VAL A 296 9.47 -14.56 1.71
N LEU A 297 9.49 -13.82 2.82
CA LEU A 297 8.78 -12.56 2.96
C LEU A 297 9.70 -11.37 2.66
N LEU A 298 9.40 -10.62 1.60
CA LEU A 298 10.15 -9.41 1.24
C LEU A 298 9.69 -8.26 2.13
N VAL A 299 10.60 -7.60 2.84
CA VAL A 299 10.28 -6.50 3.75
C VAL A 299 11.20 -5.31 3.52
N GLY A 300 10.75 -4.11 3.91
CA GLY A 300 11.50 -2.87 3.69
C GLY A 300 10.58 -1.68 3.43
N LYS A 301 11.11 -0.46 3.62
CA LYS A 301 10.32 0.77 3.44
C LYS A 301 9.85 0.92 1.99
N ARG A 302 8.93 1.86 1.75
CA ARG A 302 8.42 2.11 0.41
C ARG A 302 9.52 2.60 -0.56
N GLY A 303 9.45 2.13 -1.80
CA GLY A 303 10.33 2.56 -2.88
C GLY A 303 11.72 1.89 -2.89
N VAL A 304 12.01 0.96 -1.97
CA VAL A 304 13.30 0.24 -1.92
C VAL A 304 13.49 -0.83 -2.99
N GLY A 305 12.46 -1.12 -3.78
CA GLY A 305 12.52 -2.12 -4.85
C GLY A 305 12.17 -3.55 -4.42
N LYS A 306 11.34 -3.76 -3.39
CA LYS A 306 10.87 -5.11 -2.97
C LYS A 306 10.28 -5.92 -4.13
N SER A 307 9.34 -5.36 -4.88
CA SER A 307 8.71 -6.00 -6.03
C SER A 307 9.72 -6.32 -7.16
N ALA A 308 10.74 -5.48 -7.34
CA ALA A 308 11.81 -5.73 -8.30
C ALA A 308 12.68 -6.92 -7.87
N VAL A 309 13.09 -6.96 -6.59
CA VAL A 309 13.78 -8.12 -5.99
C VAL A 309 12.93 -9.38 -6.11
N GLY A 310 11.63 -9.29 -5.85
CA GLY A 310 10.71 -10.41 -5.99
C GLY A 310 10.66 -10.96 -7.41
N ASN A 311 10.60 -10.10 -8.42
CA ASN A 311 10.65 -10.51 -9.82
C ASN A 311 12.01 -11.15 -10.20
N SER A 312 13.13 -10.60 -9.72
CA SER A 312 14.46 -11.20 -9.90
C SER A 312 14.54 -12.58 -9.25
N LEU A 313 14.06 -12.72 -8.01
CA LEU A 313 14.01 -13.99 -7.31
C LEU A 313 13.09 -15.00 -7.99
N LEU A 314 12.02 -14.58 -8.67
CA LEU A 314 11.11 -15.46 -9.41
C LEU A 314 11.65 -15.85 -10.80
N GLY A 315 12.56 -15.06 -11.38
CA GLY A 315 13.00 -15.20 -12.77
C GLY A 315 11.94 -14.79 -13.80
N LYS A 316 10.84 -14.19 -13.36
CA LYS A 316 9.72 -13.71 -14.18
C LYS A 316 9.11 -12.44 -13.59
N ARG A 317 8.52 -11.59 -14.43
CA ARG A 317 7.83 -10.37 -14.00
C ARG A 317 6.40 -10.69 -13.57
N VAL A 318 6.15 -10.69 -12.27
CA VAL A 318 4.84 -11.03 -11.68
C VAL A 318 4.33 -9.90 -10.79
N PHE A 319 5.21 -9.28 -10.01
CA PHE A 319 4.88 -8.12 -9.21
C PHE A 319 4.99 -6.84 -10.03
N GLU A 320 4.01 -5.94 -9.90
CA GLU A 320 4.02 -4.66 -10.59
C GLU A 320 5.16 -3.76 -10.08
N THR A 321 6.06 -3.36 -10.97
CA THR A 321 7.17 -2.46 -10.66
C THR A 321 6.96 -1.14 -11.38
N ARG A 322 6.59 -0.08 -10.65
CA ARG A 322 6.45 1.29 -11.18
C ARG A 322 6.95 2.29 -10.15
N TYR A 323 7.58 3.37 -10.60
CA TYR A 323 7.89 4.50 -9.72
C TYR A 323 6.60 5.30 -9.49
N SER A 324 6.11 5.33 -8.25
CA SER A 324 4.83 5.96 -7.92
C SER A 324 4.89 6.69 -6.58
N GLU A 325 4.29 7.88 -6.51
CA GLU A 325 4.04 8.65 -5.28
C GLU A 325 2.90 8.07 -4.41
N LYS A 326 2.14 7.09 -4.93
CA LYS A 326 1.23 6.23 -4.15
C LYS A 326 1.80 4.80 -3.97
N PRO A 327 1.43 4.06 -2.91
CA PRO A 327 1.83 2.65 -2.78
C PRO A 327 1.36 1.85 -4.01
N VAL A 328 2.30 1.16 -4.67
CA VAL A 328 2.02 0.26 -5.80
C VAL A 328 1.43 -1.04 -5.27
N THR A 329 2.18 -1.71 -4.37
CA THR A 329 1.69 -2.86 -3.60
C THR A 329 0.81 -2.36 -2.45
N GLN A 330 -0.49 -2.68 -2.48
CA GLN A 330 -1.45 -2.33 -1.44
C GLN A 330 -1.79 -3.48 -0.49
N ARG A 331 -1.54 -4.72 -0.92
CA ARG A 331 -1.72 -5.98 -0.17
C ARG A 331 -0.60 -6.94 -0.50
N CYS A 332 -0.39 -7.95 0.31
CA CYS A 332 0.59 -8.99 0.05
C CYS A 332 0.26 -9.69 -1.27
N MET A 333 1.26 -9.84 -2.13
CA MET A 333 1.18 -10.63 -3.36
C MET A 333 2.18 -11.76 -3.25
N SER A 334 1.79 -12.96 -3.66
CA SER A 334 2.68 -14.12 -3.60
C SER A 334 2.71 -14.85 -4.92
N GLU A 335 3.89 -15.35 -5.27
CA GLU A 335 4.08 -16.24 -6.41
C GLU A 335 5.20 -17.23 -6.09
N SER A 336 5.16 -18.40 -6.71
CA SER A 336 6.16 -19.44 -6.51
C SER A 336 7.06 -19.66 -7.72
N ARG A 337 8.25 -20.16 -7.43
CA ARG A 337 9.15 -20.80 -8.41
C ARG A 337 9.61 -22.16 -7.88
N ILE A 338 10.04 -23.01 -8.80
CA ILE A 338 10.82 -24.21 -8.45
C ILE A 338 12.30 -23.83 -8.56
N TRP A 339 13.08 -24.15 -7.53
CA TRP A 339 14.53 -23.97 -7.52
C TRP A 339 15.18 -25.17 -6.84
N ARG A 340 16.04 -25.90 -7.56
CA ARG A 340 16.67 -27.16 -7.10
C ARG A 340 15.67 -28.13 -6.45
N GLU A 341 14.56 -28.39 -7.16
CA GLU A 341 13.46 -29.27 -6.72
C GLU A 341 12.69 -28.79 -5.48
N ARG A 342 13.03 -27.62 -4.92
CA ARG A 342 12.30 -26.99 -3.81
C ARG A 342 11.39 -25.89 -4.34
N GLN A 343 10.12 -25.93 -3.94
CA GLN A 343 9.21 -24.82 -4.19
C GLN A 343 9.55 -23.65 -3.26
N VAL A 344 9.79 -22.48 -3.82
CA VAL A 344 10.05 -21.23 -3.10
C VAL A 344 8.90 -20.26 -3.39
N LEU A 345 8.16 -19.90 -2.35
CA LEU A 345 7.07 -18.93 -2.41
C LEU A 345 7.62 -17.55 -1.99
N ILE A 346 7.66 -16.62 -2.94
CA ILE A 346 8.08 -15.24 -2.71
C ILE A 346 6.83 -14.42 -2.41
N ILE A 347 6.84 -13.71 -1.27
CA ILE A 347 5.73 -12.87 -0.82
C ILE A 347 6.20 -11.42 -0.80
N ASP A 348 5.73 -10.61 -1.75
CA ASP A 348 5.93 -9.16 -1.79
C ASP A 348 4.96 -8.46 -0.86
N THR A 349 5.46 -7.56 -0.03
CA THR A 349 4.66 -6.86 1.00
C THR A 349 4.39 -5.40 0.63
N PRO A 350 3.24 -4.85 1.04
CA PRO A 350 2.99 -3.41 0.97
C PRO A 350 3.86 -2.65 1.99
N ASP A 351 3.76 -1.32 1.99
CA ASP A 351 4.49 -0.50 2.97
C ASP A 351 3.98 -0.71 4.40
N PHE A 352 4.82 -1.33 5.23
CA PHE A 352 4.58 -1.55 6.67
C PHE A 352 4.28 -0.25 7.43
N SER A 353 4.76 0.90 6.94
CA SER A 353 4.64 2.19 7.62
C SER A 353 3.22 2.78 7.56
N SER A 354 2.36 2.29 6.67
CA SER A 354 1.09 2.97 6.33
C SER A 354 -0.18 2.13 6.47
N SER A 355 -0.08 0.81 6.74
CA SER A 355 -1.24 -0.08 6.71
C SER A 355 -1.75 -0.42 8.13
N LYS A 356 -3.01 -0.06 8.42
CA LYS A 356 -3.70 -0.42 9.68
C LYS A 356 -3.97 -1.92 9.81
N ASP A 357 -3.94 -2.66 8.69
CA ASP A 357 -4.36 -4.07 8.59
C ASP A 357 -3.23 -5.02 8.14
N ILE A 358 -1.97 -4.56 8.14
CA ILE A 358 -0.82 -5.35 7.66
C ILE A 358 -0.68 -6.70 8.35
N GLU A 359 -1.06 -6.79 9.63
CA GLU A 359 -0.95 -8.00 10.42
C GLU A 359 -1.91 -9.08 9.92
N GLN A 360 -3.16 -8.73 9.61
CA GLN A 360 -4.14 -9.68 9.09
C GLN A 360 -3.76 -10.16 7.69
N ASP A 361 -3.28 -9.24 6.85
CA ASP A 361 -2.80 -9.56 5.50
C ASP A 361 -1.60 -10.52 5.55
N LEU A 362 -0.66 -10.31 6.47
CA LEU A 362 0.46 -11.23 6.69
C LEU A 362 0.01 -12.59 7.23
N VAL A 363 -0.94 -12.63 8.17
CA VAL A 363 -1.48 -13.90 8.68
C VAL A 363 -2.08 -14.71 7.52
N ASN A 364 -2.91 -14.09 6.70
CA ASN A 364 -3.57 -14.76 5.58
C ASN A 364 -2.58 -15.33 4.55
N ASN A 365 -1.46 -14.63 4.30
CA ASN A 365 -0.51 -15.02 3.25
C ASN A 365 0.68 -15.85 3.75
N THR A 366 0.98 -15.82 5.05
CA THR A 366 2.21 -16.44 5.58
C THR A 366 1.97 -17.54 6.59
N TYR A 367 0.74 -17.78 7.09
CA TYR A 367 0.46 -18.80 8.12
C TYR A 367 1.14 -20.16 7.84
N PRO A 368 1.80 -20.79 8.83
CA PRO A 368 1.96 -20.38 10.23
C PRO A 368 3.04 -19.30 10.47
N GLY A 369 3.78 -18.92 9.44
CA GLY A 369 4.79 -17.86 9.42
C GLY A 369 5.72 -17.99 8.21
N PRO A 370 6.52 -16.94 7.88
CA PRO A 370 7.55 -17.05 6.85
C PRO A 370 8.74 -17.88 7.34
N HIS A 371 9.45 -18.52 6.41
CA HIS A 371 10.69 -19.23 6.70
C HIS A 371 11.92 -18.32 6.61
N ALA A 372 11.81 -17.20 5.89
CA ALA A 372 12.84 -16.17 5.84
C ALA A 372 12.23 -14.78 5.65
N PHE A 373 12.84 -13.77 6.27
CA PHE A 373 12.60 -12.36 6.01
C PHE A 373 13.75 -11.82 5.17
N LEU A 374 13.44 -11.16 4.06
CA LEU A 374 14.43 -10.50 3.22
C LEU A 374 14.25 -8.99 3.31
N LEU A 375 15.09 -8.34 4.12
CA LEU A 375 15.07 -6.89 4.28
C LEU A 375 15.76 -6.22 3.10
N VAL A 376 14.97 -5.69 2.16
CA VAL A 376 15.46 -4.99 0.97
C VAL A 376 15.76 -3.54 1.31
N THR A 377 17.03 -3.14 1.17
CA THR A 377 17.46 -1.76 1.43
C THR A 377 18.59 -1.34 0.48
N PRO A 378 18.42 -0.27 -0.32
CA PRO A 378 19.51 0.26 -1.12
C PRO A 378 20.66 0.72 -0.24
N LEU A 379 21.88 0.53 -0.74
CA LEU A 379 23.10 1.00 -0.09
C LEU A 379 23.01 2.51 0.21
N GLY A 380 23.29 2.85 1.47
CA GLY A 380 23.27 4.24 1.95
C GLY A 380 21.89 4.77 2.29
N SER A 381 20.83 4.00 2.05
CA SER A 381 19.47 4.46 2.31
C SER A 381 18.98 4.14 3.74
N PHE A 382 19.63 3.23 4.47
CA PHE A 382 19.18 2.74 5.77
C PHE A 382 19.03 3.87 6.80
N ASN A 383 17.81 4.08 7.30
CA ASN A 383 17.45 5.20 8.18
C ASN A 383 16.33 4.83 9.17
N GLU A 384 15.79 5.83 9.89
CA GLU A 384 14.73 5.65 10.89
C GLU A 384 13.48 4.95 10.38
N LYS A 385 13.13 5.10 9.09
CA LYS A 385 11.99 4.40 8.51
C LYS A 385 12.22 2.90 8.43
N ASP A 386 13.46 2.46 8.21
CA ASP A 386 13.81 1.05 8.22
C ASP A 386 13.68 0.46 9.64
N ASP A 387 14.03 1.24 10.67
CA ASP A 387 13.82 0.82 12.06
C ASP A 387 12.33 0.73 12.45
N MET A 388 11.46 1.57 11.87
CA MET A 388 10.01 1.41 12.03
C MET A 388 9.50 0.10 11.40
N VAL A 389 10.04 -0.29 10.23
CA VAL A 389 9.72 -1.58 9.60
C VAL A 389 10.15 -2.73 10.51
N LEU A 390 11.38 -2.71 11.02
CA LEU A 390 11.88 -3.73 11.95
C LEU A 390 11.06 -3.83 13.23
N SER A 391 10.71 -2.67 13.83
CA SER A 391 9.85 -2.61 15.01
C SER A 391 8.47 -3.21 14.75
N THR A 392 7.94 -3.02 13.54
CA THR A 392 6.65 -3.59 13.12
C THR A 392 6.74 -5.11 12.98
N ILE A 393 7.80 -5.64 12.37
CA ILE A 393 8.02 -7.09 12.24
C ILE A 393 8.21 -7.72 13.63
N GLN A 394 9.03 -7.11 14.49
CA GLN A 394 9.24 -7.56 15.88
C GLN A 394 7.93 -7.61 16.67
N ARG A 395 7.04 -6.63 16.48
CA ARG A 395 5.72 -6.61 17.12
C ARG A 395 4.86 -7.81 16.67
N ILE A 396 4.95 -8.21 15.41
CA ILE A 396 4.10 -9.24 14.79
C ILE A 396 4.67 -10.66 15.01
N PHE A 397 5.98 -10.85 14.93
CA PHE A 397 6.64 -12.16 14.97
C PHE A 397 7.50 -12.39 16.23
N GLY A 398 7.64 -11.38 17.09
CA GLY A 398 8.46 -11.45 18.30
C GLY A 398 9.96 -11.36 17.98
N ASP A 399 10.81 -11.41 19.00
CA ASP A 399 12.25 -11.12 18.86
C ASP A 399 13.03 -12.14 18.01
N LYS A 400 12.49 -13.36 17.88
CA LYS A 400 13.12 -14.44 17.13
C LYS A 400 13.23 -14.16 15.63
N PHE A 401 12.45 -13.23 15.08
CA PHE A 401 12.47 -12.92 13.64
C PHE A 401 13.86 -12.57 13.08
N ILE A 402 14.74 -12.00 13.92
CA ILE A 402 16.12 -11.67 13.56
C ILE A 402 16.91 -12.91 13.15
N GLU A 403 16.64 -14.07 13.75
CA GLU A 403 17.28 -15.35 13.40
C GLU A 403 16.87 -15.87 12.02
N TYR A 404 15.79 -15.31 11.46
CA TYR A 404 15.22 -15.67 10.16
C TYR A 404 15.45 -14.58 9.10
N MET A 405 16.24 -13.54 9.40
CA MET A 405 16.38 -12.36 8.55
C MET A 405 17.71 -12.33 7.79
N ILE A 406 17.62 -12.14 6.48
CA ILE A 406 18.75 -11.74 5.61
C ILE A 406 18.56 -10.28 5.19
N ILE A 407 19.62 -9.50 5.24
CA ILE A 407 19.63 -8.12 4.75
C ILE A 407 20.07 -8.13 3.29
N LEU A 408 19.22 -7.66 2.38
CA LEU A 408 19.58 -7.51 0.97
C LEU A 408 19.92 -6.05 0.67
N LEU A 409 21.22 -5.81 0.49
CA LEU A 409 21.78 -4.53 0.10
C LEU A 409 21.71 -4.40 -1.42
N THR A 410 20.92 -3.46 -1.92
CA THR A 410 20.73 -3.27 -3.37
C THR A 410 21.47 -2.04 -3.88
N ARG A 411 21.65 -1.94 -5.21
CA ARG A 411 22.35 -0.83 -5.88
C ARG A 411 23.85 -0.78 -5.55
N GLU A 412 24.50 -1.93 -5.58
CA GLU A 412 25.96 -2.03 -5.40
C GLU A 412 26.73 -1.18 -6.41
N GLU A 413 26.22 -1.09 -7.63
CA GLU A 413 26.79 -0.33 -8.73
C GLU A 413 26.94 1.18 -8.48
N ASP A 414 26.24 1.72 -7.48
CA ASP A 414 26.26 3.15 -7.15
C ASP A 414 27.36 3.51 -6.14
N ILE A 415 28.14 2.53 -5.67
CA ILE A 415 29.28 2.80 -4.80
C ILE A 415 30.47 3.26 -5.66
N GLU A 416 30.85 4.53 -5.54
CA GLU A 416 32.00 5.14 -6.24
C GLU A 416 33.36 4.48 -5.93
N ASN A 417 33.48 3.79 -4.78
CA ASN A 417 34.69 3.10 -4.34
C ASN A 417 34.31 1.71 -3.78
N PRO A 418 34.75 0.59 -4.38
CA PRO A 418 34.20 -0.76 -4.15
C PRO A 418 34.45 -1.37 -2.76
N ASP A 419 34.93 -0.59 -1.80
CA ASP A 419 35.12 -1.03 -0.43
C ASP A 419 33.78 -1.04 0.35
N LEU A 420 33.04 -2.12 0.15
CA LEU A 420 31.79 -2.42 0.83
C LEU A 420 31.94 -2.41 2.36
N GLU A 421 33.04 -2.93 2.90
CA GLU A 421 33.30 -2.98 4.34
C GLU A 421 33.43 -1.58 4.94
N LYS A 422 34.16 -0.69 4.26
CA LYS A 422 34.26 0.71 4.64
C LYS A 422 32.92 1.43 4.54
N PHE A 423 32.08 1.07 3.57
CA PHE A 423 30.74 1.63 3.45
C PHE A 423 29.84 1.21 4.61
N LEU A 424 29.80 -0.09 4.93
CA LEU A 424 29.05 -0.63 6.07
C LEU A 424 29.53 -0.04 7.40
N ALA A 425 30.83 0.22 7.54
CA ALA A 425 31.40 0.86 8.72
C ALA A 425 30.90 2.30 8.97
N ARG A 426 30.42 3.01 7.95
CA ARG A 426 29.90 4.39 8.09
C ARG A 426 28.53 4.44 8.76
N SER A 427 27.74 3.36 8.68
CA SER A 427 26.41 3.29 9.29
C SER A 427 26.41 2.40 10.52
N LYS A 428 26.51 3.02 11.70
CA LYS A 428 26.45 2.30 12.98
C LYS A 428 25.16 1.48 13.12
N ARG A 429 24.01 2.03 12.71
CA ARG A 429 22.69 1.35 12.80
C ARG A 429 22.64 0.09 11.93
N LEU A 430 23.05 0.20 10.66
CA LEU A 430 23.06 -0.94 9.74
C LEU A 430 24.06 -2.00 10.20
N LYS A 431 25.25 -1.60 10.67
CA LYS A 431 26.25 -2.52 11.20
C LYS A 431 25.77 -3.27 12.43
N GLU A 432 25.08 -2.59 13.35
CA GLU A 432 24.46 -3.23 14.51
C GLU A 432 23.38 -4.25 14.11
N LEU A 433 22.57 -3.94 13.08
CA LEU A 433 21.58 -4.88 12.55
C LEU A 433 22.24 -6.10 11.89
N ILE A 434 23.25 -5.90 11.04
CA ILE A 434 24.01 -6.98 10.40
C ILE A 434 24.60 -7.91 11.46
N ASN A 435 25.19 -7.35 12.52
CA ASN A 435 25.72 -8.13 13.64
C ASN A 435 24.62 -8.95 14.34
N LYS A 436 23.44 -8.36 14.57
CA LYS A 436 22.29 -9.07 15.15
C LYS A 436 21.82 -10.22 14.26
N CYS A 437 21.84 -10.04 12.94
CA CYS A 437 21.55 -11.08 11.95
C CYS A 437 22.73 -12.04 11.71
N LYS A 438 23.70 -12.14 12.64
CA LYS A 438 24.87 -13.04 12.53
C LYS A 438 25.68 -12.85 11.23
N ASN A 439 25.78 -11.60 10.76
CA ASN A 439 26.42 -11.22 9.49
C ASN A 439 25.76 -11.81 8.24
N GLN A 440 24.47 -12.15 8.31
CA GLN A 440 23.68 -12.58 7.15
C GLN A 440 23.20 -11.37 6.35
N TYR A 441 23.98 -11.01 5.33
CA TYR A 441 23.57 -10.05 4.32
C TYR A 441 24.05 -10.51 2.93
N SER A 442 23.33 -10.06 1.90
CA SER A 442 23.66 -10.30 0.51
C SER A 442 23.63 -8.98 -0.24
N VAL A 443 24.39 -8.88 -1.33
CA VAL A 443 24.53 -7.65 -2.11
C VAL A 443 24.09 -7.90 -3.53
N PHE A 444 23.25 -7.01 -4.06
CA PHE A 444 22.69 -7.08 -5.40
C PHE A 444 23.16 -5.90 -6.26
N ASN A 445 23.72 -6.25 -7.41
CA ASN A 445 24.07 -5.36 -8.50
C ASN A 445 23.09 -5.54 -9.66
N TYR A 446 22.28 -4.50 -9.94
CA TYR A 446 21.30 -4.57 -11.02
C TYR A 446 21.90 -4.33 -12.41
N ARG A 447 23.13 -3.80 -12.48
CA ARG A 447 23.91 -3.61 -13.73
C ARG A 447 24.77 -4.81 -14.10
N ALA A 448 24.73 -5.88 -13.33
CA ALA A 448 25.45 -7.11 -13.63
C ALA A 448 24.97 -7.75 -14.95
N THR A 449 25.81 -8.58 -15.57
CA THR A 449 25.44 -9.42 -16.72
C THR A 449 24.30 -10.37 -16.36
N GLU A 450 23.59 -10.94 -17.34
CA GLU A 450 22.49 -11.87 -17.05
C GLU A 450 22.98 -13.13 -16.32
N GLU A 451 24.17 -13.63 -16.67
CA GLU A 451 24.82 -14.73 -15.98
C GLU A 451 25.14 -14.36 -14.52
N GLU A 452 25.68 -13.17 -14.28
CA GLU A 452 25.99 -12.68 -12.92
C GLU A 452 24.72 -12.39 -12.12
N LYS A 453 23.64 -11.91 -12.73
CA LYS A 453 22.33 -11.73 -12.08
C LYS A 453 21.77 -13.08 -11.64
N GLN A 454 21.83 -14.07 -12.51
CA GLN A 454 21.38 -15.42 -12.18
C GLN A 454 22.25 -16.04 -11.07
N CYS A 455 23.57 -15.83 -11.12
CA CYS A 455 24.50 -16.26 -10.08
C CYS A 455 24.20 -15.60 -8.71
N GLN A 456 23.91 -14.29 -8.68
CA GLN A 456 23.51 -13.57 -7.46
C GLN A 456 22.20 -14.11 -6.88
N VAL A 457 21.20 -14.39 -7.74
CA VAL A 457 19.92 -14.99 -7.32
C VAL A 457 20.14 -16.40 -6.75
N ASP A 458 20.93 -17.24 -7.42
CA ASP A 458 21.21 -18.60 -6.95
C ASP A 458 21.99 -18.60 -5.63
N LYS A 459 22.94 -17.68 -5.47
CA LYS A 459 23.67 -17.48 -4.22
C LYS A 459 22.72 -17.07 -3.09
N LEU A 460 21.85 -16.10 -3.31
CA LEU A 460 20.88 -15.64 -2.31
C LEU A 460 19.89 -16.74 -1.93
N LEU A 461 19.35 -17.50 -2.89
CA LEU A 461 18.46 -18.61 -2.61
C LEU A 461 19.17 -19.72 -1.80
N GLN A 462 20.44 -20.00 -2.09
CA GLN A 462 21.24 -20.93 -1.32
C GLN A 462 21.50 -20.44 0.12
N GLU A 463 21.76 -19.13 0.31
CA GLU A 463 21.91 -18.50 1.64
C GLU A 463 20.61 -18.62 2.46
N ILE A 464 19.46 -18.37 1.84
CA ILE A 464 18.14 -18.53 2.47
C ILE A 464 17.95 -19.98 2.92
N VAL A 465 18.21 -20.96 2.04
CA VAL A 465 18.05 -22.38 2.39
C VAL A 465 18.96 -22.78 3.55
N SER A 466 20.22 -22.33 3.55
CA SER A 466 21.18 -22.61 4.62
C SER A 466 20.69 -22.06 5.97
N MET A 467 20.19 -20.82 6.00
CA MET A 467 19.65 -20.21 7.22
C MET A 467 18.39 -20.94 7.70
N VAL A 468 17.50 -21.35 6.80
CA VAL A 468 16.28 -22.08 7.16
C VAL A 468 16.59 -23.45 7.76
N GLN A 469 17.61 -24.14 7.23
CA GLN A 469 18.11 -25.39 7.79
C GLN A 469 18.71 -25.21 9.18
N GLN A 470 19.45 -24.11 9.42
CA GLN A 470 19.96 -23.77 10.76
C GLN A 470 18.82 -23.53 11.77
N ASN A 471 17.67 -23.07 11.29
CA ASN A 471 16.45 -22.90 12.09
C ASN A 471 15.56 -24.17 12.14
N GLY A 472 16.08 -25.31 11.67
CA GLY A 472 15.42 -26.62 11.73
C GLY A 472 14.24 -26.77 10.77
N ASP A 473 14.26 -26.07 9.64
CA ASP A 473 13.19 -26.02 8.62
C ASP A 473 11.82 -25.61 9.17
N LYS A 474 11.80 -24.93 10.33
CA LYS A 474 10.59 -24.38 10.93
C LYS A 474 10.37 -22.94 10.46
N PRO A 475 9.12 -22.50 10.26
CA PRO A 475 8.83 -21.10 10.01
C PRO A 475 8.95 -20.26 11.28
N CYS A 476 9.24 -18.97 11.11
CA CYS A 476 9.14 -17.97 12.17
C CYS A 476 7.66 -17.69 12.46
N THR A 477 7.14 -18.28 13.53
CA THR A 477 5.73 -18.15 13.89
C THR A 477 5.38 -16.74 14.34
N PHE A 478 4.11 -16.37 14.20
CA PHE A 478 3.58 -15.14 14.77
C PHE A 478 3.80 -15.10 16.29
N ARG A 479 4.00 -13.89 16.82
CA ARG A 479 4.03 -13.65 18.26
C ARG A 479 2.68 -14.00 18.85
N GLU A 480 2.68 -14.83 19.87
CA GLU A 480 1.47 -15.05 20.68
C GLU A 480 1.04 -13.71 21.28
N LYS A 481 -0.19 -13.28 20.99
CA LYS A 481 -0.75 -12.08 21.60
C LYS A 481 -0.93 -12.35 23.08
N GLU A 482 -0.42 -11.45 23.92
CA GLU A 482 -0.71 -11.55 25.35
C GLU A 482 -2.23 -11.52 25.57
N PRO A 483 -2.77 -12.38 26.45
CA PRO A 483 -4.20 -12.40 26.70
C PRO A 483 -4.72 -11.05 27.17
N LEU A 484 -5.81 -10.57 26.57
CA LEU A 484 -6.54 -9.41 27.06
C LEU A 484 -7.34 -9.81 28.30
N HIS A 485 -7.03 -9.21 29.44
CA HIS A 485 -7.72 -9.43 30.70
C HIS A 485 -8.80 -8.37 30.91
N ILE A 486 -10.04 -8.79 31.15
CA ILE A 486 -11.18 -7.90 31.44
C ILE A 486 -11.70 -8.23 32.82
N ILE A 487 -11.73 -7.24 33.72
CA ILE A 487 -12.32 -7.39 35.05
C ILE A 487 -13.60 -6.58 35.09
N LEU A 488 -14.74 -7.27 35.23
CA LEU A 488 -16.06 -6.63 35.34
C LEU A 488 -16.27 -6.20 36.79
N VAL A 489 -16.47 -4.91 37.03
CA VAL A 489 -16.66 -4.33 38.38
C VAL A 489 -17.93 -3.49 38.43
N GLY A 490 -18.49 -3.33 39.62
CA GLY A 490 -19.75 -2.59 39.84
C GLY A 490 -20.61 -3.24 40.92
N LYS A 491 -21.69 -2.56 41.28
CA LYS A 491 -22.58 -3.03 42.35
C LYS A 491 -23.29 -4.35 42.00
N SER A 492 -23.98 -4.93 42.98
CA SER A 492 -24.77 -6.16 42.75
C SER A 492 -25.96 -5.87 41.83
N GLY A 493 -26.37 -6.87 41.03
CA GLY A 493 -27.57 -6.78 40.20
C GLY A 493 -27.48 -5.88 38.95
N THR A 494 -26.34 -5.23 38.65
CA THR A 494 -26.18 -4.43 37.43
C THR A 494 -25.98 -5.24 36.15
N GLY A 495 -25.86 -6.57 36.26
CA GLY A 495 -25.72 -7.46 35.10
C GLY A 495 -24.29 -7.82 34.72
N LYS A 496 -23.32 -7.73 35.64
CA LYS A 496 -21.90 -8.12 35.40
C LYS A 496 -21.78 -9.52 34.78
N SER A 497 -22.34 -10.54 35.41
CA SER A 497 -22.27 -11.93 34.91
C SER A 497 -22.90 -12.10 33.53
N ALA A 498 -24.04 -11.45 33.29
CA ALA A 498 -24.70 -11.47 31.98
C ALA A 498 -23.85 -10.77 30.90
N SER A 499 -23.24 -9.62 31.24
CA SER A 499 -22.29 -8.94 30.37
C SER A 499 -21.04 -9.77 30.13
N GLY A 500 -20.56 -10.52 31.12
CA GLY A 500 -19.45 -11.46 30.96
C GLY A 500 -19.78 -12.56 29.95
N ASN A 501 -20.98 -13.13 30.01
CA ASN A 501 -21.45 -14.11 29.03
C ASN A 501 -21.61 -13.51 27.63
N THR A 502 -22.06 -12.25 27.53
CA THR A 502 -22.11 -11.50 26.26
C THR A 502 -20.70 -11.36 25.68
N ILE A 503 -19.72 -10.94 26.49
CA ILE A 503 -18.32 -10.82 26.04
C ILE A 503 -17.77 -12.17 25.63
N LEU A 504 -18.02 -13.24 26.39
CA LEU A 504 -17.50 -14.58 26.13
C LEU A 504 -18.18 -15.28 24.94
N GLY A 505 -19.41 -14.90 24.61
CA GLY A 505 -20.21 -15.56 23.57
C GLY A 505 -20.82 -16.90 24.03
N SER A 506 -20.57 -17.32 25.26
CA SER A 506 -21.08 -18.55 25.89
C SER A 506 -21.56 -18.27 27.33
N PRO A 507 -22.48 -19.09 27.87
CA PRO A 507 -23.01 -18.92 29.23
C PRO A 507 -22.06 -19.49 30.30
N GLU A 508 -20.85 -18.93 30.44
CA GLU A 508 -19.85 -19.39 31.43
C GLU A 508 -20.20 -18.98 32.88
N PHE A 509 -20.89 -17.86 33.05
CA PHE A 509 -21.27 -17.31 34.35
C PHE A 509 -22.75 -17.52 34.64
N HIS A 510 -23.06 -17.94 35.85
CA HIS A 510 -24.45 -18.12 36.26
C HIS A 510 -25.17 -16.77 36.42
N SER A 511 -25.95 -16.37 35.41
CA SER A 511 -26.69 -15.09 35.41
C SER A 511 -28.20 -15.33 35.55
N GLN A 512 -28.75 -15.14 36.76
CA GLN A 512 -30.19 -15.20 37.01
C GLN A 512 -30.68 -13.94 37.72
N LEU A 513 -31.87 -13.45 37.35
CA LEU A 513 -32.50 -12.33 38.05
C LEU A 513 -33.04 -12.81 39.39
N LYS A 514 -32.35 -12.50 40.48
CA LYS A 514 -32.74 -12.82 41.86
C LYS A 514 -32.62 -11.59 42.75
N ALA A 515 -33.40 -11.56 43.84
CA ALA A 515 -33.34 -10.51 44.84
C ALA A 515 -32.05 -10.55 45.68
N GLN A 516 -31.34 -11.68 45.71
CA GLN A 516 -30.07 -11.86 46.38
C GLN A 516 -28.91 -11.90 45.36
N PRO A 517 -27.69 -11.48 45.74
CA PRO A 517 -26.50 -11.61 44.90
C PRO A 517 -26.28 -13.06 44.47
N VAL A 518 -26.11 -13.28 43.17
CA VAL A 518 -25.87 -14.61 42.60
C VAL A 518 -24.37 -14.92 42.55
N THR A 519 -23.54 -13.92 42.30
CA THR A 519 -22.08 -14.03 42.30
C THR A 519 -21.52 -13.70 43.68
N THR A 520 -20.97 -14.70 44.37
CA THR A 520 -20.35 -14.56 45.70
C THR A 520 -18.83 -14.74 45.68
N SER A 521 -18.26 -15.18 44.55
CA SER A 521 -16.82 -15.34 44.32
C SER A 521 -16.44 -14.89 42.91
N CYS A 522 -15.16 -14.61 42.67
CA CYS A 522 -14.68 -14.32 41.33
C CYS A 522 -14.75 -15.57 40.45
N HIS A 523 -15.33 -15.45 39.26
CA HIS A 523 -15.36 -16.49 38.24
C HIS A 523 -14.63 -16.01 36.99
N VAL A 524 -13.98 -16.93 36.28
CA VAL A 524 -13.17 -16.59 35.11
C VAL A 524 -13.57 -17.47 33.94
N GLY A 525 -13.90 -16.82 32.83
CA GLY A 525 -14.16 -17.44 31.54
C GLY A 525 -13.13 -17.00 30.51
N ARG A 526 -13.00 -17.77 29.43
CA ARG A 526 -12.05 -17.48 28.34
C ARG A 526 -12.71 -17.68 26.99
N ARG A 527 -12.37 -16.81 26.04
CA ARG A 527 -12.65 -17.00 24.61
C ARG A 527 -11.44 -16.58 23.80
N THR A 528 -11.38 -16.98 22.54
CA THR A 528 -10.46 -16.40 21.56
C THR A 528 -11.22 -15.40 20.69
N TRP A 529 -10.64 -14.21 20.47
CA TRP A 529 -11.18 -13.17 19.60
C TRP A 529 -10.05 -12.55 18.77
N ASN A 530 -10.19 -12.55 17.44
CA ASN A 530 -9.15 -12.08 16.50
C ASN A 530 -7.74 -12.66 16.76
N GLY A 531 -7.70 -13.97 17.09
CA GLY A 531 -6.46 -14.68 17.42
C GLY A 531 -5.80 -14.27 18.75
N GLN A 532 -6.48 -13.45 19.56
CA GLN A 532 -6.06 -13.08 20.91
C GLN A 532 -6.95 -13.78 21.93
N ASP A 533 -6.35 -14.33 22.98
CA ASP A 533 -7.11 -14.81 24.12
C ASP A 533 -7.72 -13.64 24.89
N VAL A 534 -9.01 -13.75 25.21
CA VAL A 534 -9.73 -12.82 26.06
C VAL A 534 -10.13 -13.57 27.33
N VAL A 535 -9.65 -13.08 28.47
CA VAL A 535 -9.93 -13.63 29.78
C VAL A 535 -10.85 -12.67 30.51
N VAL A 536 -12.08 -13.08 30.80
CA VAL A 536 -13.07 -12.26 31.48
C VAL A 536 -13.22 -12.75 32.92
N MET A 537 -13.11 -11.84 33.87
CA MET A 537 -13.41 -12.08 35.28
C MET A 537 -14.74 -11.42 35.65
N ASP A 538 -15.71 -12.23 36.05
CA ASP A 538 -16.91 -11.77 36.75
C ASP A 538 -16.59 -11.64 38.24
N THR A 539 -16.72 -10.43 38.79
CA THR A 539 -16.46 -10.16 40.21
C THR A 539 -17.78 -10.12 41.00
N PRO A 540 -17.79 -10.51 42.28
CA PRO A 540 -18.87 -10.14 43.18
C PRO A 540 -18.90 -8.61 43.34
N ALA A 541 -19.97 -8.07 43.94
CA ALA A 541 -19.97 -6.65 44.26
C ALA A 541 -18.81 -6.32 45.20
N LEU A 542 -17.87 -5.48 44.75
CA LEU A 542 -16.74 -5.01 45.56
C LEU A 542 -17.19 -4.04 46.68
N CYS A 543 -18.50 -3.84 46.84
CA CYS A 543 -19.11 -2.79 47.64
C CYS A 543 -20.27 -3.39 48.44
N GLN A 544 -20.17 -3.41 49.76
CA GLN A 544 -21.23 -3.91 50.66
C GLN A 544 -22.05 -2.76 51.26
N GLU A 545 -23.37 -2.92 51.33
CA GLU A 545 -24.35 -1.92 51.79
C GLU A 545 -24.36 -1.67 53.31
N SER A 546 -23.94 -2.64 54.14
CA SER A 546 -23.93 -2.47 55.59
C SER A 546 -22.57 -2.85 56.18
N ARG A 547 -21.81 -1.85 56.64
CA ARG A 547 -20.61 -2.04 57.48
C ARG A 547 -20.94 -2.47 58.92
N ALA A 548 -22.21 -2.77 59.19
CA ALA A 548 -22.63 -3.41 60.42
C ALA A 548 -22.43 -4.93 60.25
N GLU A 549 -21.30 -5.40 60.78
CA GLU A 549 -20.98 -6.82 61.10
C GLU A 549 -20.92 -7.86 59.94
N GLY A 550 -20.79 -7.44 58.69
CA GLY A 550 -20.63 -8.34 57.54
C GLY A 550 -19.18 -8.65 57.18
N ASP A 551 -18.86 -9.93 57.05
CA ASP A 551 -17.58 -10.57 56.76
C ASP A 551 -16.72 -9.90 55.65
N LEU A 552 -15.77 -9.04 56.06
CA LEU A 552 -14.74 -8.43 55.20
C LEU A 552 -13.90 -9.47 54.46
N SER A 553 -13.93 -10.74 54.86
CA SER A 553 -13.18 -11.81 54.20
C SER A 553 -13.60 -11.98 52.74
N GLN A 554 -14.88 -11.76 52.41
CA GLN A 554 -15.38 -11.88 51.04
C GLN A 554 -14.86 -10.75 50.15
N LEU A 555 -14.84 -9.52 50.67
CA LEU A 555 -14.27 -8.37 49.97
C LEU A 555 -12.75 -8.52 49.82
N GLU A 556 -12.07 -8.93 50.88
CA GLU A 556 -10.63 -9.18 50.85
C GLU A 556 -10.26 -10.27 49.83
N LYS A 557 -11.04 -11.36 49.79
CA LYS A 557 -10.90 -12.42 48.81
C LYS A 557 -11.12 -11.89 47.39
N ALA A 558 -12.18 -11.13 47.13
CA ALA A 558 -12.44 -10.54 45.82
C ALA A 558 -11.31 -9.59 45.38
N VAL A 559 -10.75 -8.77 46.28
CA VAL A 559 -9.61 -7.89 45.99
C VAL A 559 -8.34 -8.70 45.73
N LYS A 560 -8.10 -9.78 46.48
CA LYS A 560 -6.97 -10.70 46.26
C LYS A 560 -7.07 -11.40 44.90
N ASP A 561 -8.26 -11.89 44.55
CA ASP A 561 -8.54 -12.52 43.26
C ASP A 561 -8.37 -11.50 42.13
N CYS A 562 -8.91 -10.29 42.25
CA CYS A 562 -8.68 -9.22 41.26
C CYS A 562 -7.19 -8.95 41.06
N ARG A 563 -6.41 -8.89 42.15
CA ARG A 563 -4.96 -8.68 42.10
C ARG A 563 -4.23 -9.83 41.41
N SER A 564 -4.61 -11.10 41.66
CA SER A 564 -3.92 -12.24 41.05
C SER A 564 -4.17 -12.35 39.54
N TYR A 565 -5.29 -11.83 39.07
CA TYR A 565 -5.64 -11.81 37.64
C TYR A 565 -5.28 -10.50 36.94
N TYR A 566 -5.03 -9.42 37.69
CA TYR A 566 -4.56 -8.16 37.14
C TYR A 566 -3.13 -8.32 36.64
N LYS A 567 -2.97 -8.27 35.32
CA LYS A 567 -1.67 -8.18 34.64
C LYS A 567 -1.47 -6.78 34.09
N GLU A 568 -0.35 -6.17 34.48
CA GLU A 568 0.08 -4.87 33.97
C GLU A 568 0.23 -4.94 32.44
N GLY A 569 -0.16 -3.88 31.73
CA GLY A 569 -0.06 -3.87 30.26
C GLY A 569 -1.14 -4.65 29.51
N SER A 570 -1.97 -5.45 30.19
CA SER A 570 -2.93 -6.34 29.52
C SER A 570 -4.31 -6.39 30.17
N THR A 571 -4.55 -5.64 31.26
CA THR A 571 -5.84 -5.64 31.98
C THR A 571 -6.63 -4.35 31.81
N VAL A 572 -7.91 -4.49 31.48
CA VAL A 572 -8.90 -3.39 31.43
C VAL A 572 -9.99 -3.64 32.46
N LEU A 573 -10.32 -2.61 33.24
CA LEU A 573 -11.46 -2.63 34.15
C LEU A 573 -12.70 -2.07 33.44
N VAL A 574 -13.80 -2.80 33.55
CA VAL A 574 -15.10 -2.38 32.98
C VAL A 574 -16.09 -2.13 34.12
N LEU A 575 -16.49 -0.87 34.28
CA LEU A 575 -17.52 -0.48 35.25
C LEU A 575 -18.90 -0.75 34.66
N VAL A 576 -19.60 -1.74 35.21
CA VAL A 576 -20.94 -2.14 34.76
C VAL A 576 -22.00 -1.38 35.54
N LEU A 577 -22.72 -0.49 34.85
CA LEU A 577 -23.82 0.32 35.37
C LEU A 577 -25.13 -0.06 34.68
N GLN A 578 -26.27 0.09 35.36
CA GLN A 578 -27.57 -0.07 34.70
C GLN A 578 -28.01 1.25 34.07
N LEU A 579 -28.49 1.20 32.82
CA LEU A 579 -28.99 2.38 32.13
C LEU A 579 -30.18 3.01 32.88
N GLY A 580 -30.21 4.35 32.91
CA GLY A 580 -31.27 5.11 33.60
C GLY A 580 -31.21 5.11 35.14
N ARG A 581 -30.41 4.24 35.77
CA ARG A 581 -30.45 4.01 37.22
C ARG A 581 -29.07 4.07 37.88
N ILE A 582 -28.68 5.28 38.29
CA ILE A 582 -27.45 5.50 39.07
C ILE A 582 -27.78 5.71 40.54
N THR A 583 -27.39 4.76 41.37
CA THR A 583 -27.70 4.68 42.80
C THR A 583 -26.54 5.14 43.69
N THR A 584 -26.79 5.27 44.99
CA THR A 584 -25.74 5.53 45.99
C THR A 584 -24.71 4.41 46.09
N GLU A 585 -25.11 3.16 45.84
CA GLU A 585 -24.18 2.03 45.73
C GLU A 585 -23.23 2.19 44.54
N ASP A 586 -23.72 2.65 43.39
CA ASP A 586 -22.86 2.92 42.21
C ASP A 586 -21.84 4.02 42.53
N LYS A 587 -22.25 5.03 43.32
CA LYS A 587 -21.35 6.08 43.81
C LYS A 587 -20.26 5.51 44.71
N LYS A 588 -20.65 4.68 45.67
CA LYS A 588 -19.74 3.99 46.58
C LYS A 588 -18.78 3.09 45.82
N ALA A 589 -19.25 2.43 44.76
CA ALA A 589 -18.43 1.52 43.97
C ALA A 589 -17.27 2.19 43.26
N VAL A 590 -17.48 3.36 42.67
CA VAL A 590 -16.38 4.11 42.05
C VAL A 590 -15.37 4.56 43.11
N VAL A 591 -15.83 5.01 44.28
CA VAL A 591 -14.92 5.41 45.37
C VAL A 591 -14.10 4.23 45.88
N ASP A 592 -14.73 3.06 46.06
CA ASP A 592 -14.04 1.84 46.50
C ASP A 592 -13.01 1.39 45.44
N LEU A 593 -13.35 1.49 44.14
CA LEU A 593 -12.42 1.21 43.04
C LEU A 593 -11.21 2.17 43.03
N GLU A 594 -11.42 3.47 43.18
CA GLU A 594 -10.33 4.45 43.30
C GLU A 594 -9.44 4.16 44.54
N CYS A 595 -10.02 3.63 45.62
CA CYS A 595 -9.27 3.21 46.81
C CYS A 595 -8.46 1.92 46.59
N ILE A 596 -8.97 0.97 45.81
CA ILE A 596 -8.32 -0.32 45.53
C ILE A 596 -7.21 -0.16 44.50
N PHE A 597 -7.51 0.49 43.37
CA PHE A 597 -6.64 0.52 42.18
C PHE A 597 -5.89 1.85 41.99
N GLY A 598 -6.22 2.89 42.77
CA GLY A 598 -5.71 4.26 42.57
C GLY A 598 -6.69 5.11 41.76
N ALA A 599 -6.63 6.43 41.90
CA ALA A 599 -7.55 7.34 41.22
C ALA A 599 -7.31 7.37 39.70
N GLU A 600 -6.07 7.12 39.29
CA GLU A 600 -5.64 7.01 37.89
C GLU A 600 -6.32 5.84 37.16
N VAL A 601 -6.86 4.84 37.86
CA VAL A 601 -7.54 3.69 37.23
C VAL A 601 -8.66 4.14 36.31
N MET A 602 -9.36 5.22 36.68
CA MET A 602 -10.49 5.76 35.92
C MET A 602 -10.07 6.17 34.51
N GLU A 603 -8.83 6.64 34.33
CA GLU A 603 -8.29 7.02 33.02
C GLU A 603 -8.08 5.84 32.07
N TYR A 604 -8.29 4.61 32.53
CA TYR A 604 -8.18 3.37 31.75
C TYR A 604 -9.43 2.49 31.85
N MET A 605 -10.47 2.95 32.55
CA MET A 605 -11.74 2.23 32.63
C MET A 605 -12.63 2.49 31.42
N ILE A 606 -13.48 1.50 31.15
CA ILE A 606 -14.62 1.59 30.23
C ILE A 606 -15.90 1.51 31.05
N VAL A 607 -16.88 2.37 30.75
CA VAL A 607 -18.22 2.28 31.36
C VAL A 607 -19.12 1.43 30.46
N LEU A 608 -19.61 0.31 30.96
CA LEU A 608 -20.56 -0.54 30.26
C LEU A 608 -21.96 -0.34 30.86
N PHE A 609 -22.91 0.15 30.06
CA PHE A 609 -24.31 0.22 30.44
C PHE A 609 -25.03 -1.08 30.09
N THR A 610 -25.76 -1.65 31.04
CA THR A 610 -26.69 -2.76 30.77
C THR A 610 -28.10 -2.23 30.58
N ARG A 611 -28.95 -3.09 30.00
CA ARG A 611 -30.33 -2.76 29.59
C ARG A 611 -30.39 -1.74 28.44
N LYS A 612 -29.59 -1.98 27.40
CA LYS A 612 -29.64 -1.15 26.18
C LYS A 612 -31.04 -1.13 25.56
N GLU A 613 -31.83 -2.18 25.71
CA GLU A 613 -33.21 -2.22 25.23
C GLU A 613 -34.11 -1.14 25.84
N ASP A 614 -33.78 -0.62 27.02
CA ASP A 614 -34.52 0.47 27.68
C ASP A 614 -34.31 1.84 26.98
N LEU A 615 -33.40 1.92 26.00
CA LEU A 615 -33.23 3.11 25.15
C LEU A 615 -34.24 3.20 23.99
N GLU A 616 -34.98 2.12 23.71
CA GLU A 616 -35.89 1.99 22.56
C GLU A 616 -35.23 2.39 21.22
N THR A 617 -35.49 3.61 20.74
CA THR A 617 -34.93 4.17 19.48
C THR A 617 -33.82 5.20 19.69
N GLY A 618 -33.53 5.57 20.94
CA GLY A 618 -32.53 6.57 21.29
C GLY A 618 -31.09 6.04 21.17
N LYS A 619 -30.16 6.92 20.84
CA LYS A 619 -28.72 6.58 20.86
C LYS A 619 -28.18 6.67 22.29
N LEU A 620 -27.23 5.80 22.63
CA LEU A 620 -26.55 5.85 23.92
C LEU A 620 -25.87 7.20 24.17
N ASP A 621 -25.27 7.78 23.12
CA ASP A 621 -24.64 9.10 23.18
C ASP A 621 -25.64 10.19 23.58
N ASP A 622 -26.89 10.11 23.10
CA ASP A 622 -27.93 11.08 23.47
C ASP A 622 -28.26 10.98 24.96
N TYR A 623 -28.31 9.76 25.50
CA TYR A 623 -28.52 9.54 26.95
C TYR A 623 -27.36 10.12 27.78
N VAL A 624 -26.11 9.85 27.38
CA VAL A 624 -24.92 10.29 28.13
C VAL A 624 -24.73 11.81 28.03
N ASN A 625 -24.91 12.40 26.85
CA ASN A 625 -24.70 13.84 26.62
C ASN A 625 -25.82 14.69 27.25
N ASN A 626 -27.07 14.23 27.17
CA ASN A 626 -28.23 15.01 27.64
C ASN A 626 -28.61 14.73 29.11
N THR A 627 -27.87 13.88 29.83
CA THR A 627 -28.18 13.60 31.24
C THR A 627 -27.98 14.83 32.14
N ASN A 628 -28.92 15.09 33.04
CA ASN A 628 -28.75 16.07 34.13
C ASN A 628 -28.02 15.47 35.33
N ASN A 629 -27.67 14.18 35.29
CA ASN A 629 -26.93 13.52 36.36
C ASN A 629 -25.44 13.92 36.32
N LYS A 630 -25.10 14.93 37.12
CA LYS A 630 -23.70 15.43 37.27
C LYS A 630 -22.70 14.32 37.60
N TYR A 631 -23.11 13.33 38.39
CA TYR A 631 -22.24 12.23 38.80
C TYR A 631 -21.90 11.32 37.61
N LEU A 632 -22.90 10.98 36.79
CA LEU A 632 -22.68 10.20 35.57
C LEU A 632 -21.73 10.93 34.60
N LYS A 633 -21.98 12.23 34.37
CA LYS A 633 -21.09 13.09 33.56
C LYS A 633 -19.65 13.06 34.05
N ASN A 634 -19.45 13.11 35.37
CA ASN A 634 -18.11 13.06 35.96
C ASN A 634 -17.42 11.70 35.72
N ILE A 635 -18.11 10.57 35.93
CA ILE A 635 -17.52 9.25 35.67
C ILE A 635 -17.09 9.12 34.20
N ILE A 636 -17.97 9.49 33.27
CA ILE A 636 -17.70 9.38 31.83
C ILE A 636 -16.50 10.25 31.45
N ALA A 637 -16.42 11.48 31.99
CA ALA A 637 -15.29 12.37 31.78
C ALA A 637 -13.98 11.77 32.33
N LYS A 638 -13.98 11.22 33.55
CA LYS A 638 -12.81 10.53 34.13
C LYS A 638 -12.40 9.31 33.32
N CYS A 639 -13.36 8.63 32.68
CA CYS A 639 -13.13 7.52 31.76
C CYS A 639 -12.78 7.96 30.32
N LYS A 640 -12.43 9.23 30.10
CA LYS A 640 -12.07 9.80 28.80
C LYS A 640 -13.14 9.57 27.71
N GLY A 641 -14.41 9.57 28.09
CA GLY A 641 -15.53 9.36 27.17
C GLY A 641 -15.72 7.93 26.68
N ARG A 642 -15.06 6.93 27.30
CA ARG A 642 -15.17 5.53 26.91
C ARG A 642 -16.37 4.86 27.54
N TYR A 643 -17.40 4.62 26.75
CA TYR A 643 -18.59 3.89 27.17
C TYR A 643 -19.23 3.10 26.03
N CYS A 644 -19.93 2.03 26.37
CA CYS A 644 -20.75 1.24 25.45
C CYS A 644 -21.97 0.69 26.21
N ALA A 645 -22.90 0.03 25.50
CA ALA A 645 -24.08 -0.56 26.13
C ALA A 645 -24.42 -1.94 25.59
N PHE A 646 -24.89 -2.82 26.48
CA PHE A 646 -25.35 -4.17 26.15
C PHE A 646 -26.85 -4.34 26.41
N ASN A 647 -27.53 -4.91 25.42
CA ASN A 647 -28.75 -5.69 25.62
C ASN A 647 -28.31 -7.15 25.83
N ASN A 648 -28.30 -7.59 27.09
CA ASN A 648 -27.86 -8.93 27.48
C ASN A 648 -28.86 -10.05 27.11
N LYS A 649 -29.99 -9.71 26.46
CA LYS A 649 -30.93 -10.69 25.89
C LYS A 649 -30.63 -11.01 24.43
N GLU A 650 -29.78 -10.23 23.77
CA GLU A 650 -29.40 -10.46 22.38
C GLU A 650 -28.64 -11.78 22.21
N THR A 651 -28.83 -12.42 21.06
CA THR A 651 -28.14 -13.65 20.68
C THR A 651 -27.57 -13.52 19.26
N GLY A 652 -26.79 -14.51 18.81
CA GLY A 652 -26.22 -14.51 17.47
C GLY A 652 -25.33 -13.30 17.17
N GLN A 653 -25.48 -12.73 15.97
CA GLN A 653 -24.63 -11.64 15.48
C GLN A 653 -24.78 -10.35 16.30
N ALA A 654 -25.99 -9.99 16.74
CA ALA A 654 -26.22 -8.79 17.53
C ALA A 654 -25.49 -8.83 18.89
N ARG A 655 -25.37 -10.02 19.49
CA ARG A 655 -24.56 -10.23 20.70
C ARG A 655 -23.06 -10.07 20.39
N GLU A 656 -22.60 -10.64 19.29
CA GLU A 656 -21.19 -10.56 18.88
C GLU A 656 -20.77 -9.13 18.51
N ASP A 657 -21.64 -8.35 17.87
CA ASP A 657 -21.38 -6.96 17.52
C ASP A 657 -21.19 -6.08 18.77
N GLN A 658 -21.99 -6.32 19.82
CA GLN A 658 -21.84 -5.66 21.12
C GLN A 658 -20.52 -6.05 21.82
N ALA A 659 -20.18 -7.35 21.81
CA ALA A 659 -18.90 -7.81 22.35
C ALA A 659 -17.72 -7.19 21.59
N LYS A 660 -17.81 -7.14 20.25
CA LYS A 660 -16.80 -6.54 19.37
C LYS A 660 -16.57 -5.05 19.69
N GLU A 661 -17.62 -4.28 19.94
CA GLU A 661 -17.53 -2.87 20.33
C GLU A 661 -16.68 -2.70 21.61
N LEU A 662 -16.99 -3.46 22.67
CA LEU A 662 -16.26 -3.42 23.93
C LEU A 662 -14.81 -3.91 23.79
N LEU A 663 -14.59 -5.02 23.09
CA LEU A 663 -13.24 -5.61 22.91
C LEU A 663 -12.33 -4.71 22.09
N THR A 664 -12.88 -3.99 21.11
CA THR A 664 -12.15 -2.99 20.34
C THR A 664 -11.72 -1.84 21.24
N MET A 665 -12.64 -1.28 22.04
CA MET A 665 -12.34 -0.22 22.99
C MET A 665 -11.30 -0.66 24.04
N ALA A 666 -11.42 -1.88 24.58
CA ALA A 666 -10.45 -2.43 25.52
C ALA A 666 -9.05 -2.58 24.89
N SER A 667 -8.98 -3.04 23.63
CA SER A 667 -7.72 -3.13 22.90
C SER A 667 -7.07 -1.76 22.67
N GLU A 668 -7.86 -0.72 22.40
CA GLU A 668 -7.39 0.65 22.24
C GLU A 668 -6.86 1.24 23.55
N VAL A 669 -7.53 0.96 24.68
CA VAL A 669 -7.05 1.37 26.01
C VAL A 669 -5.66 0.80 26.30
N ILE A 670 -5.44 -0.48 25.99
CA ILE A 670 -4.13 -1.13 26.16
C ILE A 670 -3.07 -0.53 25.21
N LYS A 671 -3.42 -0.27 23.94
CA LYS A 671 -2.49 0.29 22.95
C LYS A 671 -2.11 1.75 23.21
N GLY A 672 -3.05 2.58 23.68
CA GLY A 672 -2.86 4.02 23.90
C GLY A 672 -2.17 4.37 25.24
N GLY A 673 -2.07 3.41 26.16
CA GLY A 673 -1.43 3.58 27.47
C GLY A 673 0.08 3.39 27.42
N GLY A 674 0.82 4.37 26.88
CA GLY A 674 2.28 4.38 26.97
C GLY A 674 2.75 4.30 28.43
N GLN A 675 3.55 3.28 28.76
CA GLN A 675 4.25 3.06 30.04
C GLN A 675 3.41 3.30 31.30
N HIS A 676 2.75 2.23 31.75
CA HIS A 676 2.13 2.17 33.07
C HIS A 676 3.11 2.62 34.16
N LYS A 677 2.76 3.72 34.84
CA LYS A 677 3.31 4.00 36.17
C LYS A 677 2.28 3.51 37.17
N HIS A 678 2.51 2.27 37.61
CA HIS A 678 1.89 1.71 38.80
C HIS A 678 1.85 2.74 39.95
N PRO A 679 0.79 2.80 40.77
CA PRO A 679 0.96 3.20 42.16
C PRO A 679 1.81 2.09 42.79
N ARG A 680 3.11 2.36 42.98
CA ARG A 680 4.22 1.41 43.25
C ARG A 680 4.04 0.34 44.36
N THR A 681 2.89 0.17 45.00
CA THR A 681 2.65 -0.91 45.98
C THR A 681 1.17 -1.26 46.11
N TRP A 682 0.71 -2.38 45.51
CA TRP A 682 -0.61 -2.97 45.80
C TRP A 682 -0.56 -3.74 47.13
N ASN A 683 -0.45 -3.03 48.25
CA ASN A 683 -0.49 -3.64 49.58
C ASN A 683 -1.97 -3.84 49.98
N VAL A 684 -2.47 -5.07 49.86
CA VAL A 684 -3.86 -5.43 50.17
C VAL A 684 -4.22 -5.05 51.61
N GLY A 685 -3.32 -5.24 52.58
CA GLY A 685 -3.56 -4.81 53.97
C GLY A 685 -3.75 -3.29 54.11
N LYS A 686 -2.97 -2.49 53.39
CA LYS A 686 -3.12 -1.02 53.34
C LYS A 686 -4.40 -0.59 52.60
N ILE A 687 -4.78 -1.32 51.55
CA ILE A 687 -6.03 -1.09 50.80
C ILE A 687 -7.24 -1.39 51.69
N MET A 688 -7.26 -2.54 52.37
CA MET A 688 -8.34 -2.90 53.30
C MET A 688 -8.45 -1.88 54.44
N LYS A 689 -7.32 -1.43 54.99
CA LYS A 689 -7.28 -0.35 55.99
C LYS A 689 -7.79 0.99 55.43
N ASN A 690 -7.43 1.36 54.20
CA ASN A 690 -7.94 2.56 53.54
C ASN A 690 -9.45 2.47 53.25
N ILE A 691 -9.97 1.32 52.82
CA ILE A 691 -11.41 1.08 52.59
C ILE A 691 -12.19 1.17 53.91
N GLN A 692 -11.55 0.81 55.03
CA GLN A 692 -12.12 0.99 56.38
C GLN A 692 -12.06 2.46 56.85
N GLU A 693 -10.95 3.17 56.62
CA GLU A 693 -10.67 4.50 57.23
C GLU A 693 -11.03 5.73 56.36
N LYS A 694 -10.84 5.68 55.02
CA LYS A 694 -11.05 6.81 54.09
C LYS A 694 -12.48 7.14 53.63
N PRO A 695 -13.50 6.27 53.72
CA PRO A 695 -14.81 6.57 53.15
C PRO A 695 -15.44 7.85 53.72
N SER A 696 -15.23 8.14 55.00
CA SER A 696 -15.78 9.31 55.68
C SER A 696 -15.19 10.64 55.17
N LYS A 697 -13.90 10.68 54.78
CA LYS A 697 -13.23 11.88 54.24
C LYS A 697 -13.47 12.12 52.74
N LEU A 698 -13.61 11.06 51.95
CA LEU A 698 -13.94 11.19 50.52
C LEU A 698 -15.43 11.47 50.31
N LEU A 699 -16.31 10.84 51.11
CA LEU A 699 -17.75 11.16 51.09
C LEU A 699 -18.05 12.58 51.61
N SER A 700 -17.26 13.12 52.55
CA SER A 700 -17.38 14.53 52.97
C SER A 700 -16.90 15.50 51.89
N ASN A 701 -15.78 15.21 51.21
CA ASN A 701 -15.32 16.00 50.06
C ASN A 701 -16.28 15.90 48.84
N LEU A 702 -17.04 14.82 48.72
CA LEU A 702 -18.13 14.65 47.75
C LEU A 702 -19.34 15.55 48.06
N LYS A 703 -19.53 16.01 49.30
CA LYS A 703 -20.56 17.04 49.62
C LYS A 703 -20.10 18.46 49.28
N GLU A 704 -18.79 18.71 49.21
CA GLU A 704 -18.22 20.06 49.01
C GLU A 704 -17.74 20.35 47.56
N ARG A 705 -17.72 19.35 46.66
CA ARG A 705 -17.26 19.52 45.26
C ARG A 705 -18.29 19.16 44.16
N PHE A 706 -19.59 19.00 44.47
CA PHE A 706 -20.62 18.56 43.50
C PHE A 706 -21.90 19.42 43.48
#